data_AF-A0AAN7QMF9-F1
#
_entry.id   AF-A0AAN7QMF9-F1
#
_cell.length_a   1.000
_cell.length_b   1.000
_cell.length_c   1.000
_cell.angle_alpha   90.00
_cell.angle_beta   90.00
_cell.angle_gamma   90.00
#
_symmetry.space_group_name_H-M   'P 1'
#
loop_
_entity.id
_entity.type
_entity.pdbx_description
1 polymer ?
#
loop_
_entity_poly.entity_id
_entity_poly.type
_entity_poly.pdbx_seq_one_letter_code
_entity_poly.pdbx_strand_id
1 'polypeptide(L)'
;MTEAHPQIDPTNFDLIVLGTGLPESLIAAAASSAGKSVLHLDPNPFYGSHFASLSPDDLSAFLSSSSSPHPPSFPGDDPATVGLATLPLYSDVQISSSSPEVIEEHCRKFSLDLAGPKVLFCADKAVDAILKFGTNHYLEFKAIDASYICIEKGKLMKVPDSRSAIFKDKNLSLMEKNQLMKFFKLVQQHLDPDEDGSAKVSEEDLETPFSEFLGKIGLQQKIKSIIMYSIAMADQNQDNVDISEDILRTKDGIDRLALFHSSMGRFPNASGALIYPSYGQGELPQAFCRRAAVKRCLYVLRMPVVALHIDQDDGQYRGIKLASGQDLFSPRLVLDPSFVVPSQVGSSVEEPVKIRSQKDAEAKVARGICITRASLMPDVSNLLVIYPPRSLCPEQDTAVRVLQLGSTSAVCPPGMFLLYLSAICSDSSQGKTLLNAAISAVEVSQISERNAMNKNEDAEVEKPFILWKATYIQKLCMGKYGSITSTPSSDGNLNYNDLMDATEKLFHSLYPDEAFFPEATSPGNTEDDDDGTSDTVQRTLPLRKEGALPEILDGKLGQAQAEEGLAMAKPKNLRYLGRKASSSTLVFTVLLVFSFAVLILLAIWILSMPSGSSSGPKVHDLTSIVRKTSDWTGDDEGRSESEQWAEVISWEPRAIVYHNFLSKNECEHLIKLATPHMRKSAVVDSATGKRKDSRVRTSSGTFLARGLDKMIQDIEKRIADFTFIPVENGEGLQVLHYEVGQKYEPHFDYFLDEYNTKNGGQRMATLLMYLSDVEEGGETVFPNAKGNFSDGPWWDELSDCGKKGLSVKPKRGDALLFWSMRPDATLDQSSLHG
;
A
#
# COMPACT_ATOMS: atom_id res chain seq x y z
N MET A 1 -33.97 -6.69 22.11
CA MET A 1 -33.75 -8.14 22.20
C MET A 1 -32.28 -8.31 22.48
N THR A 2 -31.90 -8.88 23.62
CA THR A 2 -30.50 -9.20 23.94
C THR A 2 -30.02 -10.23 22.92
N GLU A 3 -29.14 -9.85 21.99
CA GLU A 3 -28.49 -10.80 21.10
C GLU A 3 -27.75 -11.83 21.96
N ALA A 4 -28.05 -13.11 21.75
CA ALA A 4 -27.33 -14.18 22.44
C ALA A 4 -25.88 -14.18 21.91
N HIS A 5 -24.93 -13.83 22.77
CA HIS A 5 -23.50 -13.93 22.46
C HIS A 5 -23.11 -15.39 22.17
N PRO A 6 -22.30 -15.68 21.13
CA PRO A 6 -21.86 -17.04 20.84
C PRO A 6 -21.00 -17.59 21.97
N GLN A 7 -21.14 -18.88 22.27
CA GLN A 7 -20.22 -19.60 23.16
C GLN A 7 -18.89 -19.84 22.43
N ILE A 8 -17.79 -19.55 23.11
CA ILE A 8 -16.43 -19.68 22.57
C ILE A 8 -15.79 -21.00 23.05
N ASP A 9 -15.23 -21.78 22.13
CA ASP A 9 -14.48 -23.02 22.43
C ASP A 9 -13.22 -23.07 21.54
N PRO A 10 -12.02 -23.43 22.05
CA PRO A 10 -11.68 -23.79 23.43
C PRO A 10 -11.85 -22.64 24.44
N THR A 11 -11.82 -22.95 25.74
CA THR A 11 -11.82 -21.93 26.81
C THR A 11 -10.43 -21.49 27.25
N ASN A 12 -9.38 -22.18 26.79
CA ASN A 12 -7.98 -21.90 27.12
C ASN A 12 -7.23 -21.51 25.84
N PHE A 13 -6.45 -20.44 25.91
CA PHE A 13 -5.62 -19.93 24.82
C PHE A 13 -4.22 -19.58 25.34
N ASP A 14 -3.22 -19.57 24.47
CA ASP A 14 -1.88 -19.09 24.80
C ASP A 14 -1.83 -17.56 24.89
N LEU A 15 -2.71 -16.89 24.14
CA LEU A 15 -2.84 -15.44 24.10
C LEU A 15 -4.30 -15.04 23.88
N ILE A 16 -4.76 -14.07 24.67
CA ILE A 16 -5.99 -13.32 24.41
C ILE A 16 -5.59 -11.89 24.02
N VAL A 17 -6.19 -11.39 22.95
CA VAL A 17 -6.01 -10.02 22.44
C VAL A 17 -7.36 -9.32 22.46
N LEU A 18 -7.43 -8.13 23.05
CA LEU A 18 -8.64 -7.31 23.13
C LEU A 18 -8.44 -5.98 22.40
N GLY A 19 -9.23 -5.78 21.35
CA GLY A 19 -9.13 -4.70 20.38
C GLY A 19 -8.36 -5.15 19.14
N THR A 20 -8.89 -4.81 17.96
CA THR A 20 -8.37 -5.18 16.63
C THR A 20 -7.63 -4.04 15.94
N GLY A 21 -6.99 -3.16 16.70
CA GLY A 21 -6.12 -2.13 16.15
C GLY A 21 -4.88 -2.69 15.45
N LEU A 22 -4.08 -1.79 14.87
CA LEU A 22 -2.91 -2.20 14.08
C LEU A 22 -1.84 -2.92 14.93
N PRO A 23 -1.42 -2.42 16.10
CA PRO A 23 -0.49 -3.16 16.98
C PRO A 23 -1.02 -4.54 17.41
N GLU A 24 -2.30 -4.60 17.79
CA GLU A 24 -2.97 -5.79 18.30
C GLU A 24 -3.06 -6.87 17.21
N SER A 25 -3.46 -6.48 16.00
CA SER A 25 -3.53 -7.37 14.84
C SER A 25 -2.16 -7.87 14.38
N LEU A 26 -1.11 -7.04 14.45
CA LEU A 26 0.27 -7.46 14.20
C LEU A 26 0.75 -8.49 15.23
N ILE A 27 0.55 -8.23 16.53
CA ILE A 27 0.92 -9.17 17.60
C ILE A 27 0.15 -10.49 17.44
N ALA A 28 -1.16 -10.44 17.16
CA ALA A 28 -1.97 -11.63 16.91
C ALA A 28 -1.46 -12.42 15.69
N ALA A 29 -1.10 -11.74 14.60
CA ALA A 29 -0.57 -12.37 13.39
C ALA A 29 0.79 -13.03 13.63
N ALA A 30 1.69 -12.36 14.36
CA ALA A 30 3.00 -12.89 14.76
C ALA A 30 2.84 -14.12 15.67
N ALA A 31 2.05 -14.00 16.75
CA ALA A 31 1.83 -15.09 17.70
C ALA A 31 1.16 -16.32 17.04
N SER A 32 0.16 -16.10 16.20
CA SER A 32 -0.49 -17.19 15.46
C SER A 32 0.47 -17.84 14.46
N SER A 33 1.32 -17.04 13.81
CA SER A 33 2.35 -17.56 12.89
C SER A 33 3.43 -18.37 13.62
N ALA A 34 3.71 -18.04 14.89
CA ALA A 34 4.54 -18.82 15.81
C ALA A 34 3.81 -20.03 16.44
N GLY A 35 2.64 -20.40 15.92
CA GLY A 35 1.89 -21.59 16.33
C GLY A 35 1.13 -21.46 17.67
N LYS A 36 1.04 -20.26 18.25
CA LYS A 36 0.28 -20.03 19.48
C LYS A 36 -1.23 -20.06 19.20
N SER A 37 -2.01 -20.59 20.13
CA SER A 37 -3.47 -20.46 20.12
C SER A 37 -3.88 -19.05 20.54
N VAL A 38 -4.48 -18.30 19.63
CA VAL A 38 -4.84 -16.89 19.85
C VAL A 38 -6.36 -16.71 19.77
N LEU A 39 -6.92 -16.05 20.78
CA LEU A 39 -8.26 -15.50 20.74
C LEU A 39 -8.18 -13.98 20.61
N HIS A 40 -8.83 -13.43 19.60
CA HIS A 40 -8.83 -12.00 19.31
C HIS A 40 -10.25 -11.45 19.34
N LEU A 41 -10.52 -10.61 20.34
CA LEU A 41 -11.82 -10.05 20.64
C LEU A 41 -11.85 -8.56 20.31
N ASP A 42 -13.01 -8.04 19.94
CA ASP A 42 -13.27 -6.60 19.88
C ASP A 42 -14.68 -6.31 20.39
N PRO A 43 -14.88 -5.33 21.29
CA PRO A 43 -16.21 -4.88 21.68
C PRO A 43 -16.97 -4.21 20.52
N ASN A 44 -16.27 -3.67 19.52
CA ASN A 44 -16.85 -2.96 18.40
C ASN A 44 -17.46 -3.91 17.36
N PRO A 45 -18.43 -3.42 16.55
CA PRO A 45 -19.00 -4.19 15.45
C PRO A 45 -18.13 -4.23 14.19
N PHE A 46 -16.96 -3.58 14.20
CA PHE A 46 -16.03 -3.44 13.08
C PHE A 46 -14.58 -3.73 13.52
N TYR A 47 -13.69 -3.93 12.55
CA TYR A 47 -12.26 -4.09 12.80
C TYR A 47 -11.51 -2.76 12.87
N GLY A 48 -10.33 -2.78 13.48
CA GLY A 48 -9.38 -1.68 13.50
C GLY A 48 -9.42 -0.86 14.77
N SER A 49 -10.46 -0.97 15.60
CA SER A 49 -10.63 -0.17 16.84
C SER A 49 -10.26 1.31 16.60
N HIS A 50 -9.18 1.81 17.21
CA HIS A 50 -8.69 3.19 17.06
C HIS A 50 -7.96 3.49 15.74
N PHE A 51 -7.74 2.49 14.90
CA PHE A 51 -7.19 2.55 13.54
C PHE A 51 -8.25 2.27 12.46
N ALA A 52 -9.53 2.19 12.80
CA ALA A 52 -10.60 1.92 11.86
C ALA A 52 -10.77 3.07 10.84
N SER A 53 -11.26 2.70 9.64
CA SER A 53 -11.81 3.63 8.66
C SER A 53 -13.34 3.50 8.69
N LEU A 54 -14.03 4.59 8.98
CA LEU A 54 -15.46 4.59 9.29
C LEU A 54 -16.24 5.53 8.38
N SER A 55 -17.54 5.28 8.21
CA SER A 55 -18.42 6.26 7.57
C SER A 55 -18.53 7.53 8.44
N PRO A 56 -18.95 8.69 7.89
CA PRO A 56 -19.15 9.92 8.67
C PRO A 56 -20.04 9.73 9.90
N ASP A 57 -21.11 8.93 9.78
CA ASP A 57 -22.04 8.66 10.88
C ASP A 57 -21.40 7.74 11.93
N ASP A 58 -20.77 6.65 11.50
CA ASP A 58 -20.11 5.71 12.41
C ASP A 58 -18.94 6.36 13.15
N LEU A 59 -18.16 7.19 12.46
CA LEU A 59 -17.08 7.98 13.06
C LEU A 59 -17.63 8.95 14.12
N SER A 60 -18.73 9.65 13.80
CA SER A 60 -19.38 10.60 14.71
C SER A 60 -19.90 9.89 15.96
N ALA A 61 -20.53 8.74 15.79
CA ALA A 61 -21.01 7.89 16.88
C ALA A 61 -19.85 7.37 17.73
N PHE A 62 -18.78 6.89 17.09
CA PHE A 62 -17.61 6.35 17.77
C PHE A 62 -16.92 7.42 18.62
N LEU A 63 -16.56 8.56 18.04
CA LEU A 63 -15.94 9.69 18.74
C LEU A 63 -16.79 10.17 19.94
N SER A 64 -18.12 10.19 19.78
CA SER A 64 -19.03 10.59 20.86
C SER A 64 -19.04 9.56 21.99
N SER A 65 -19.13 8.27 21.67
CA SER A 65 -19.19 7.18 22.66
C SER A 65 -17.88 6.98 23.42
N SER A 66 -16.73 7.16 22.76
CA SER A 66 -15.39 7.02 23.32
C SER A 66 -14.88 8.26 24.07
N SER A 67 -15.67 9.32 24.16
CA SER A 67 -15.32 10.56 24.88
C SER A 67 -15.71 10.56 26.37
N SER A 68 -16.46 9.54 26.81
CA SER A 68 -16.93 9.41 28.19
C SER A 68 -16.36 8.16 28.83
N PRO A 69 -15.90 8.21 30.10
CA PRO A 69 -15.46 7.02 30.81
C PRO A 69 -16.65 6.10 31.06
N HIS A 70 -16.52 4.83 30.69
CA HIS A 70 -17.48 3.79 31.05
C HIS A 70 -16.99 3.08 32.31
N PRO A 71 -17.72 3.16 33.44
CA PRO A 71 -17.36 2.42 34.64
C PRO A 71 -17.45 0.91 34.36
N PRO A 72 -16.74 0.08 35.13
CA PRO A 72 -16.82 -1.37 34.97
C PRO A 72 -18.28 -1.81 35.08
N SER A 73 -18.76 -2.54 34.07
CA SER A 73 -20.16 -2.97 33.97
C SER A 73 -20.54 -4.09 34.94
N PHE A 74 -19.65 -4.44 35.89
CA PHE A 74 -19.80 -5.55 36.81
C PHE A 74 -19.76 -5.08 38.28
N PRO A 75 -20.83 -5.27 39.07
CA PRO A 75 -20.77 -5.15 40.52
C PRO A 75 -19.95 -6.33 41.07
N GLY A 76 -18.75 -6.03 41.58
CA GLY A 76 -17.80 -7.03 42.08
C GLY A 76 -18.28 -7.68 43.39
N ASP A 77 -18.96 -8.82 43.26
CA ASP A 77 -19.30 -9.69 44.40
C ASP A 77 -18.30 -10.87 44.56
N ASP A 78 -17.49 -11.17 43.54
CA ASP A 78 -16.49 -12.26 43.56
C ASP A 78 -15.06 -11.72 43.75
N PRO A 79 -14.37 -12.05 44.86
CA PRO A 79 -13.01 -11.60 45.14
C PRO A 79 -11.95 -12.09 44.15
N ALA A 80 -12.23 -13.10 43.33
CA ALA A 80 -11.33 -13.56 42.25
C ALA A 80 -11.46 -12.75 40.94
N THR A 81 -12.39 -11.79 40.87
CA THR A 81 -12.64 -11.01 39.65
C THR A 81 -12.48 -9.51 39.88
N VAL A 82 -11.87 -8.82 38.92
CA VAL A 82 -11.74 -7.36 38.94
C VAL A 82 -12.35 -6.77 37.69
N GLY A 83 -13.27 -5.82 37.86
CA GLY A 83 -13.95 -5.17 36.73
C GLY A 83 -12.96 -4.45 35.81
N LEU A 84 -13.12 -4.65 34.50
CA LEU A 84 -12.30 -3.99 33.48
C LEU A 84 -12.96 -2.67 33.08
N ALA A 85 -12.21 -1.57 33.13
CA ALA A 85 -12.70 -0.23 32.81
C ALA A 85 -12.01 0.34 31.57
N THR A 86 -12.64 1.35 30.94
CA THR A 86 -12.09 2.06 29.78
C THR A 86 -11.87 3.54 30.08
N LEU A 87 -10.78 4.12 29.57
CA LEU A 87 -10.52 5.56 29.55
C LEU A 87 -10.93 6.19 28.22
N PRO A 88 -11.43 7.44 28.24
CA PRO A 88 -11.68 8.17 27.01
C PRO A 88 -10.37 8.57 26.34
N LEU A 89 -10.12 8.05 25.12
CA LEU A 89 -8.96 8.41 24.32
C LEU A 89 -9.14 9.74 23.56
N TYR A 90 -10.39 10.16 23.36
CA TYR A 90 -10.72 11.38 22.62
C TYR A 90 -11.40 12.40 23.53
N SER A 91 -11.00 13.65 23.40
CA SER A 91 -11.66 14.79 24.06
C SER A 91 -11.92 15.90 23.05
N ASP A 92 -12.69 16.90 23.48
CA ASP A 92 -12.88 18.13 22.72
C ASP A 92 -13.45 17.93 21.31
N VAL A 93 -14.25 16.88 21.12
CA VAL A 93 -14.86 16.50 19.85
C VAL A 93 -15.82 17.58 19.38
N GLN A 94 -15.62 18.09 18.16
CA GLN A 94 -16.51 19.03 17.49
C GLN A 94 -16.79 18.53 16.08
N ILE A 95 -18.06 18.35 15.75
CA ILE A 95 -18.50 17.87 14.44
C ILE A 95 -19.50 18.87 13.87
N SER A 96 -19.35 19.21 12.59
CA SER A 96 -20.25 20.13 11.90
C SER A 96 -20.39 19.74 10.43
N SER A 97 -21.59 19.92 9.89
CA SER A 97 -21.87 19.74 8.47
C SER A 97 -22.55 20.99 7.92
N SER A 98 -22.01 21.54 6.83
CA SER A 98 -22.60 22.65 6.09
C SER A 98 -23.57 22.17 5.00
N SER A 99 -23.51 20.88 4.63
CA SER A 99 -24.38 20.27 3.63
C SER A 99 -24.78 18.84 4.03
N PRO A 100 -25.64 18.66 5.06
CA PRO A 100 -25.98 17.35 5.60
C PRO A 100 -26.57 16.39 4.56
N GLU A 101 -27.41 16.91 3.66
CA GLU A 101 -28.07 16.14 2.60
C GLU A 101 -27.06 15.42 1.67
N VAL A 102 -25.97 16.11 1.31
CA VAL A 102 -24.91 15.56 0.44
C VAL A 102 -24.13 14.46 1.16
N ILE A 103 -23.86 14.66 2.46
CA ILE A 103 -23.16 13.68 3.29
C ILE A 103 -24.03 12.44 3.49
N GLU A 104 -25.32 12.60 3.76
CA GLU A 104 -26.27 11.50 3.96
C GLU A 104 -26.41 10.65 2.68
N GLU A 105 -26.55 11.29 1.52
CA GLU A 105 -26.63 10.59 0.22
C GLU A 105 -25.39 9.72 -0.07
N HIS A 106 -24.21 10.18 0.35
CA HIS A 106 -22.92 9.55 0.03
C HIS A 106 -22.28 8.84 1.22
N CYS A 107 -22.94 8.74 2.37
CA CYS A 107 -22.34 8.36 3.66
C CYS A 107 -21.50 7.07 3.57
N ARG A 108 -22.02 6.03 2.89
CA ARG A 108 -21.35 4.72 2.73
C ARG A 108 -20.21 4.69 1.72
N LYS A 109 -20.02 5.75 0.94
CA LYS A 109 -18.93 5.88 -0.04
C LYS A 109 -17.69 6.55 0.57
N PHE A 110 -17.76 6.92 1.85
CA PHE A 110 -16.67 7.51 2.59
C PHE A 110 -16.04 6.50 3.54
N SER A 111 -14.71 6.48 3.55
CA SER A 111 -13.90 5.74 4.52
C SER A 111 -12.99 6.75 5.25
N LEU A 112 -13.41 7.18 6.43
CA LEU A 112 -12.72 8.19 7.24
C LEU A 112 -11.79 7.52 8.26
N ASP A 113 -10.48 7.72 8.11
CA ASP A 113 -9.46 7.18 9.02
C ASP A 113 -9.48 7.90 10.37
N LEU A 114 -9.71 7.15 11.43
CA LEU A 114 -9.69 7.70 12.78
C LEU A 114 -8.26 7.98 13.29
N ALA A 115 -7.30 7.14 12.92
CA ALA A 115 -5.89 7.31 13.27
C ALA A 115 -5.13 8.28 12.33
N GLY A 116 -5.78 8.79 11.28
CA GLY A 116 -5.19 9.57 10.21
C GLY A 116 -4.82 11.01 10.61
N PRO A 117 -3.96 11.70 9.84
CA PRO A 117 -3.29 11.22 8.64
C PRO A 117 -2.10 10.31 8.94
N LYS A 118 -1.97 9.24 8.17
CA LYS A 118 -0.76 8.42 8.04
C LYS A 118 -0.55 7.96 6.59
N VAL A 119 0.68 7.65 6.25
CA VAL A 119 1.13 7.14 4.95
C VAL A 119 2.26 6.15 5.19
N LEU A 120 2.60 5.37 4.17
CA LEU A 120 3.75 4.48 4.20
C LEU A 120 4.83 5.05 3.30
N PHE A 121 6.07 5.05 3.77
CA PHE A 121 7.20 5.16 2.84
C PHE A 121 7.24 3.91 1.95
N CYS A 122 7.63 4.04 0.68
CA CYS A 122 7.75 2.86 -0.18
C CYS A 122 8.79 1.85 0.35
N ALA A 123 9.78 2.33 1.13
CA ALA A 123 10.79 1.53 1.82
C ALA A 123 10.55 1.43 3.34
N ASP A 124 9.33 1.64 3.81
CA ASP A 124 8.95 1.60 5.24
C ASP A 124 9.07 0.20 5.84
N LYS A 125 9.39 0.10 7.13
CA LYS A 125 9.36 -1.17 7.86
C LYS A 125 7.97 -1.82 7.84
N ALA A 126 6.92 -1.01 7.84
CA ALA A 126 5.56 -1.51 7.72
C ALA A 126 5.28 -2.14 6.33
N VAL A 127 5.90 -1.63 5.26
CA VAL A 127 5.83 -2.28 3.93
C VAL A 127 6.57 -3.60 3.94
N ASP A 128 7.75 -3.65 4.56
CA ASP A 128 8.49 -4.91 4.72
C ASP A 128 7.70 -5.94 5.55
N ALA A 129 7.02 -5.50 6.61
CA ALA A 129 6.11 -6.34 7.38
C ALA A 129 4.97 -6.91 6.53
N ILE A 130 4.33 -6.06 5.72
CA ILE A 130 3.24 -6.46 4.81
C ILE A 130 3.71 -7.55 3.83
N LEU A 131 4.92 -7.41 3.30
CA LEU A 131 5.52 -8.39 2.40
C LEU A 131 5.90 -9.69 3.12
N LYS A 132 6.58 -9.60 4.27
CA LYS A 132 7.02 -10.79 5.04
C LYS A 132 5.85 -11.62 5.56
N PHE A 133 4.79 -10.98 6.04
CA PHE A 133 3.58 -11.68 6.47
C PHE A 133 2.70 -12.18 5.30
N GLY A 134 2.98 -11.75 4.07
CA GLY A 134 2.16 -12.06 2.89
C GLY A 134 0.78 -11.39 2.91
N THR A 135 0.62 -10.28 3.62
CA THR A 135 -0.64 -9.52 3.69
C THR A 135 -0.83 -8.59 2.49
N ASN A 136 0.20 -8.39 1.67
CA ASN A 136 0.12 -7.65 0.40
C ASN A 136 -0.93 -8.23 -0.57
N HIS A 137 -1.35 -9.49 -0.39
CA HIS A 137 -2.44 -10.09 -1.17
C HIS A 137 -3.82 -9.53 -0.86
N TYR A 138 -3.97 -8.79 0.25
CA TYR A 138 -5.24 -8.22 0.71
C TYR A 138 -5.31 -6.70 0.55
N LEU A 139 -4.22 -6.07 0.11
CA LEU A 139 -4.04 -4.63 0.15
C LEU A 139 -3.67 -4.11 -1.24
N GLU A 140 -4.31 -3.01 -1.63
CA GLU A 140 -3.91 -2.22 -2.79
C GLU A 140 -3.47 -0.83 -2.32
N PHE A 141 -2.51 -0.22 -3.01
CA PHE A 141 -1.96 1.08 -2.61
C PHE A 141 -2.06 2.10 -3.74
N LYS A 142 -2.25 3.37 -3.37
CA LYS A 142 -2.11 4.53 -4.25
C LYS A 142 -0.95 5.39 -3.81
N ALA A 143 -0.29 6.01 -4.80
CA ALA A 143 0.77 6.96 -4.53
C ALA A 143 0.20 8.27 -3.96
N ILE A 144 0.99 8.96 -3.16
CA ILE A 144 0.80 10.38 -2.91
C ILE A 144 1.46 11.14 -4.06
N ASP A 145 0.65 11.79 -4.89
CA ASP A 145 1.05 12.34 -6.19
C ASP A 145 2.00 13.54 -6.06
N ALA A 146 1.88 14.31 -4.97
CA ALA A 146 2.72 15.47 -4.71
C ALA A 146 2.77 15.86 -3.22
N SER A 147 3.87 16.50 -2.82
CA SER A 147 4.00 17.16 -1.54
C SER A 147 4.21 18.65 -1.73
N TYR A 148 3.67 19.46 -0.82
CA TYR A 148 3.74 20.93 -0.83
C TYR A 148 4.13 21.45 0.54
N ILE A 149 4.89 22.54 0.60
CA ILE A 149 5.29 23.20 1.84
C ILE A 149 4.94 24.68 1.79
N CYS A 150 4.41 25.22 2.89
CA CYS A 150 4.17 26.65 3.08
C CYS A 150 5.44 27.32 3.61
N ILE A 151 6.12 28.14 2.79
CA ILE A 151 7.36 28.83 3.19
C ILE A 151 7.12 30.33 3.41
N GLU A 152 6.35 30.95 2.52
CA GLU A 152 5.96 32.36 2.60
C GLU A 152 4.48 32.41 2.99
N LYS A 153 4.05 33.38 3.81
CA LYS A 153 2.69 33.46 4.39
C LYS A 153 1.60 33.18 3.33
N GLY A 154 1.06 31.96 3.36
CA GLY A 154 -0.03 31.49 2.50
C GLY A 154 0.37 30.90 1.14
N LYS A 155 1.65 30.89 0.76
CA LYS A 155 2.10 30.38 -0.55
C LYS A 155 2.66 28.96 -0.43
N LEU A 156 1.96 28.02 -1.06
CA LEU A 156 2.40 26.64 -1.18
C LEU A 156 3.43 26.48 -2.30
N MET A 157 4.52 25.79 -1.99
CA MET A 157 5.58 25.41 -2.92
C MET A 157 5.61 23.90 -3.06
N LYS A 158 5.65 23.39 -4.30
CA LYS A 158 5.84 21.95 -4.53
C LYS A 158 7.21 21.53 -4.01
N VAL A 159 7.25 20.46 -3.23
CA VAL A 159 8.49 19.84 -2.73
C VAL A 159 9.08 18.99 -3.86
N PRO A 160 10.33 19.23 -4.29
CA PRO A 160 10.97 18.40 -5.30
C PRO A 160 11.25 16.99 -4.77
N ASP A 161 10.83 15.99 -5.53
CA ASP A 161 10.88 14.56 -5.19
C ASP A 161 11.91 13.77 -6.03
N SER A 162 12.72 14.45 -6.83
CA SER A 162 13.74 13.82 -7.67
C SER A 162 14.76 14.83 -8.18
N ARG A 163 15.93 14.34 -8.63
CA ARG A 163 16.93 15.19 -9.32
C ARG A 163 16.33 15.92 -10.52
N SER A 164 15.46 15.23 -11.27
CA SER A 164 14.70 15.79 -12.40
C SER A 164 13.73 16.88 -11.95
N ALA A 165 12.98 16.67 -10.86
CA ALA A 165 12.08 17.67 -10.30
C ALA A 165 12.84 18.91 -9.81
N ILE A 166 13.96 18.74 -9.11
CA ILE A 166 14.82 19.86 -8.66
C ILE A 166 15.29 20.68 -9.86
N PHE A 167 15.72 20.01 -10.93
CA PHE A 167 16.19 20.69 -12.14
C PHE A 167 15.07 21.48 -12.82
N LYS A 168 13.86 20.91 -12.92
CA LYS A 168 12.69 21.52 -13.56
C LYS A 168 12.00 22.60 -12.72
N ASP A 169 12.24 22.64 -11.41
CA ASP A 169 11.56 23.57 -10.50
C ASP A 169 11.91 25.04 -10.82
N LYS A 170 10.89 25.87 -11.01
CA LYS A 170 11.03 27.32 -11.29
C LYS A 170 11.06 28.16 -10.02
N ASN A 171 10.62 27.61 -8.89
CA ASN A 171 10.62 28.27 -7.58
C ASN A 171 11.97 28.18 -6.88
N LEU A 172 12.90 27.36 -7.41
CA LEU A 172 14.26 27.23 -6.89
C LEU A 172 15.27 28.01 -7.73
N SER A 173 16.10 28.82 -7.07
CA SER A 173 17.24 29.48 -7.71
C SER A 173 18.34 28.47 -8.09
N LEU A 174 19.24 28.84 -9.01
CA LEU A 174 20.40 28.00 -9.36
C LEU A 174 21.26 27.64 -8.13
N MET A 175 21.40 28.59 -7.19
CA MET A 175 22.13 28.37 -5.94
C MET A 175 21.43 27.33 -5.05
N GLU A 176 20.11 27.47 -4.89
CA GLU A 176 19.26 26.54 -4.12
C GLU A 176 19.26 25.12 -4.71
N LYS A 177 19.18 25.01 -6.05
CA LYS A 177 19.28 23.71 -6.75
C LYS A 177 20.64 23.05 -6.51
N ASN A 178 21.72 23.82 -6.61
CA ASN A 178 23.07 23.32 -6.35
C ASN A 178 23.24 22.88 -4.89
N GLN A 179 22.65 23.60 -3.93
CA GLN A 179 22.65 23.26 -2.52
C GLN A 179 21.94 21.92 -2.26
N LEU A 180 20.72 21.74 -2.77
CA LEU A 180 19.97 20.48 -2.65
C LEU A 180 20.72 19.30 -3.29
N MET A 181 21.25 19.48 -4.51
CA MET A 181 21.98 18.43 -5.21
C MET A 181 23.26 18.00 -4.47
N LYS A 182 24.03 18.95 -3.92
CA LYS A 182 25.21 18.65 -3.10
C LYS A 182 24.83 17.92 -1.81
N PHE A 183 23.74 18.33 -1.18
CA PHE A 183 23.27 17.72 0.05
C PHE A 183 22.80 16.27 -0.16
N PHE A 184 22.00 16.00 -1.20
CA PHE A 184 21.62 14.62 -1.53
C PHE A 184 22.84 13.76 -1.89
N LYS A 185 23.85 14.33 -2.57
CA LYS A 185 25.11 13.61 -2.83
C LYS A 185 25.83 13.27 -1.53
N LEU A 186 25.92 14.20 -0.58
CA LEU A 186 26.54 13.97 0.74
C LEU A 186 25.83 12.84 1.51
N VAL A 187 24.49 12.83 1.51
CA VAL A 187 23.70 11.77 2.14
C VAL A 187 23.95 10.43 1.46
N GLN A 188 23.93 10.38 0.12
CA GLN A 188 24.20 9.16 -0.64
C GLN A 188 25.61 8.60 -0.33
N GLN A 189 26.62 9.47 -0.28
CA GLN A 189 28.00 9.10 0.05
C GLN A 189 28.16 8.62 1.51
N HIS A 190 27.34 9.10 2.43
CA HIS A 190 27.34 8.60 3.80
C HIS A 190 26.76 7.19 3.92
N LEU A 191 25.78 6.86 3.08
CA LEU A 191 25.08 5.57 3.08
C LEU A 191 25.84 4.48 2.32
N ASP A 192 26.56 4.86 1.26
CA ASP A 192 27.37 3.94 0.45
C ASP A 192 28.83 4.44 0.35
N PRO A 193 29.68 4.09 1.33
CA PRO A 193 31.06 4.58 1.42
C PRO A 193 32.02 3.93 0.41
N ASP A 194 31.59 2.89 -0.32
CA ASP A 194 32.44 2.13 -1.23
C ASP A 194 32.58 2.77 -2.63
N GLU A 195 31.78 3.80 -2.96
CA GLU A 195 31.70 4.36 -4.32
C GLU A 195 32.72 5.48 -4.67
N ASP A 196 33.37 6.14 -3.70
CA ASP A 196 34.48 7.07 -3.97
C ASP A 196 35.04 7.61 -2.65
N GLY A 197 36.37 7.55 -2.44
CA GLY A 197 37.05 7.95 -1.20
C GLY A 197 36.98 9.45 -0.86
N SER A 198 35.80 9.99 -0.58
CA SER A 198 35.55 11.40 -0.24
C SER A 198 34.51 11.59 0.89
N ALA A 199 34.51 12.79 1.48
CA ALA A 199 34.11 13.13 2.85
C ALA A 199 32.78 12.55 3.39
N LYS A 200 32.89 11.67 4.40
CA LYS A 200 31.81 11.24 5.30
C LYS A 200 31.43 12.41 6.23
N VAL A 201 30.15 12.51 6.61
CA VAL A 201 29.74 13.32 7.78
C VAL A 201 30.56 12.87 8.98
N SER A 202 31.21 13.80 9.69
CA SER A 202 32.06 13.44 10.82
C SER A 202 31.23 12.84 11.96
N GLU A 203 31.82 11.94 12.73
CA GLU A 203 31.14 11.35 13.91
C GLU A 203 30.75 12.43 14.93
N GLU A 204 31.50 13.54 15.02
CA GLU A 204 31.13 14.71 15.80
C GLU A 204 29.85 15.37 15.27
N ASP A 205 29.76 15.58 13.95
CA ASP A 205 28.59 16.22 13.33
C ASP A 205 27.33 15.35 13.45
N LEU A 206 27.44 14.02 13.41
CA LEU A 206 26.31 13.09 13.60
C LEU A 206 25.60 13.27 14.95
N GLU A 207 26.35 13.72 15.94
CA GLU A 207 25.94 13.89 17.33
C GLU A 207 25.32 15.28 17.58
N THR A 208 25.57 16.26 16.70
CA THR A 208 25.03 17.63 16.78
C THR A 208 23.55 17.72 16.39
N PRO A 209 22.82 18.77 16.82
CA PRO A 209 21.48 19.08 16.32
C PRO A 209 21.47 19.20 14.79
N PHE A 210 20.50 18.56 14.14
CA PHE A 210 20.41 18.53 12.68
C PHE A 210 20.26 19.93 12.09
N SER A 211 19.54 20.84 12.76
CA SER A 211 19.41 22.24 12.33
C SER A 211 20.75 22.98 12.28
N GLU A 212 21.62 22.74 13.25
CA GLU A 212 22.98 23.29 13.31
C GLU A 212 23.84 22.74 12.19
N PHE A 213 23.81 21.41 11.97
CA PHE A 213 24.53 20.78 10.87
C PHE A 213 24.10 21.34 9.51
N LEU A 214 22.79 21.45 9.25
CA LEU A 214 22.27 22.07 8.02
C LEU A 214 22.72 23.53 7.85
N GLY A 215 22.93 24.24 8.97
CA GLY A 215 23.57 25.57 8.99
C GLY A 215 25.05 25.54 8.66
N LYS A 216 25.81 24.60 9.23
CA LYS A 216 27.24 24.42 9.03
C LYS A 216 27.59 24.15 7.56
N ILE A 217 26.77 23.35 6.86
CA ILE A 217 26.95 23.09 5.42
C ILE A 217 26.50 24.25 4.51
N GLY A 218 26.01 25.36 5.09
CA GLY A 218 25.72 26.60 4.38
C GLY A 218 24.40 26.61 3.60
N LEU A 219 23.40 25.80 3.99
CA LEU A 219 22.08 25.82 3.35
C LEU A 219 21.29 27.08 3.71
N GLN A 220 20.57 27.63 2.73
CA GLN A 220 19.65 28.76 2.97
C GLN A 220 18.43 28.31 3.78
N GLN A 221 17.82 29.22 4.55
CA GLN A 221 16.71 28.90 5.46
C GLN A 221 15.55 28.17 4.77
N LYS A 222 15.18 28.62 3.56
CA LYS A 222 14.17 27.95 2.73
C LYS A 222 14.48 26.47 2.47
N ILE A 223 15.73 26.16 2.12
CA ILE A 223 16.18 24.80 1.84
C ILE A 223 16.26 23.97 3.12
N LYS A 224 16.71 24.59 4.23
CA LYS A 224 16.65 23.95 5.55
C LYS A 224 15.23 23.56 5.92
N SER A 225 14.24 24.45 5.73
CA SER A 225 12.84 24.15 6.03
C SER A 225 12.28 23.00 5.19
N ILE A 226 12.61 22.93 3.90
CA ILE A 226 12.22 21.81 3.03
C ILE A 226 12.80 20.49 3.56
N ILE A 227 14.10 20.46 3.81
CA ILE A 227 14.78 19.24 4.30
C ILE A 227 14.24 18.85 5.66
N MET A 228 14.10 19.80 6.58
CA MET A 228 13.69 19.55 7.96
C MET A 228 12.25 19.04 8.07
N TYR A 229 11.30 19.73 7.43
CA TYR A 229 9.87 19.49 7.67
C TYR A 229 9.18 18.67 6.59
N SER A 230 9.67 18.68 5.34
CA SER A 230 9.08 17.89 4.25
C SER A 230 9.76 16.55 4.03
N ILE A 231 11.08 16.46 4.24
CA ILE A 231 11.85 15.24 3.98
C ILE A 231 12.13 14.48 5.28
N ALA A 232 12.80 15.12 6.24
CA ALA A 232 13.06 14.55 7.57
C ALA A 232 11.82 14.53 8.48
N MET A 233 10.76 15.24 8.07
CA MET A 233 9.45 15.28 8.75
C MET A 233 9.55 15.57 10.25
N ALA A 234 10.37 16.55 10.67
CA ALA A 234 10.38 17.00 12.06
C ALA A 234 9.02 17.59 12.48
N ASP A 235 8.61 17.38 13.74
CA ASP A 235 7.33 17.87 14.27
C ASP A 235 7.46 19.20 14.98
N GLN A 236 8.45 19.35 15.85
CA GLN A 236 8.66 20.56 16.62
C GLN A 236 9.65 21.50 15.94
N ASN A 237 9.59 22.78 16.31
CA ASN A 237 10.56 23.78 15.91
C ASN A 237 11.99 23.39 16.33
N GLN A 238 12.89 23.35 15.35
CA GLN A 238 14.28 22.93 15.52
C GLN A 238 15.27 24.11 15.60
N ASP A 239 14.79 25.36 15.53
CA ASP A 239 15.65 26.55 15.50
C ASP A 239 16.11 26.98 16.90
N ASN A 240 15.52 26.47 17.99
CA ASN A 240 15.91 26.82 19.37
C ASN A 240 16.09 25.59 20.27
N VAL A 241 17.35 25.20 20.48
CA VAL A 241 17.77 24.01 21.23
C VAL A 241 17.39 24.07 22.71
N ASP A 242 17.28 25.27 23.29
CA ASP A 242 16.99 25.43 24.72
C ASP A 242 15.48 25.29 25.06
N ILE A 243 14.60 25.42 24.07
CA ILE A 243 13.13 25.39 24.25
C ILE A 243 12.52 24.13 23.65
N SER A 244 13.10 23.60 22.57
CA SER A 244 12.57 22.44 21.87
C SER A 244 12.72 21.17 22.72
N GLU A 245 11.62 20.48 22.96
CA GLU A 245 11.61 19.29 23.80
C GLU A 245 12.12 18.04 23.06
N ASP A 246 12.05 18.05 21.72
CA ASP A 246 12.48 16.99 20.80
C ASP A 246 13.41 17.53 19.69
N ILE A 247 14.70 17.63 20.03
CA ILE A 247 15.75 18.05 19.07
C ILE A 247 16.20 16.85 18.23
N LEU A 248 15.99 16.96 16.92
CA LEU A 248 16.42 15.97 15.95
C LEU A 248 17.94 15.99 15.82
N ARG A 249 18.59 14.87 16.13
CA ARG A 249 20.04 14.70 15.95
C ARG A 249 20.37 14.52 14.47
N THR A 250 21.58 14.92 14.07
CA THR A 250 22.02 14.83 12.68
C THR A 250 22.00 13.40 12.16
N LYS A 251 22.41 12.42 12.97
CA LYS A 251 22.30 11.00 12.63
C LYS A 251 20.87 10.60 12.27
N ASP A 252 19.90 10.89 13.13
CA ASP A 252 18.50 10.55 12.89
C ASP A 252 17.93 11.31 11.69
N GLY A 253 18.34 12.57 11.50
CA GLY A 253 18.01 13.35 10.30
C GLY A 253 18.50 12.68 9.01
N ILE A 254 19.76 12.24 8.98
CA ILE A 254 20.34 11.52 7.83
C ILE A 254 19.63 10.18 7.60
N ASP A 255 19.32 9.41 8.65
CA ASP A 255 18.59 8.14 8.55
C ASP A 255 17.19 8.34 7.95
N ARG A 256 16.45 9.38 8.37
CA ARG A 256 15.15 9.73 7.78
C ARG A 256 15.26 10.13 6.31
N LEU A 257 16.33 10.82 5.93
CA LEU A 257 16.60 11.14 4.54
C LEU A 257 16.95 9.91 3.69
N ALA A 258 17.71 8.97 4.26
CA ALA A 258 18.05 7.71 3.64
C ALA A 258 16.77 6.91 3.30
N LEU A 259 15.84 6.85 4.26
CA LEU A 259 14.53 6.22 4.07
C LEU A 259 13.73 6.91 2.97
N PHE A 260 13.62 8.24 3.00
CA PHE A 260 12.92 9.01 1.97
C PHE A 260 13.52 8.73 0.59
N HIS A 261 14.85 8.80 0.46
CA HIS A 261 15.55 8.58 -0.80
C HIS A 261 15.37 7.15 -1.33
N SER A 262 15.48 6.15 -0.46
CA SER A 262 15.29 4.72 -0.80
C SER A 262 13.85 4.38 -1.19
N SER A 263 12.90 5.27 -0.84
CA SER A 263 11.49 5.11 -1.19
C SER A 263 11.13 5.69 -2.56
N MET A 264 11.85 6.73 -3.01
CA MET A 264 11.53 7.41 -4.27
C MET A 264 11.68 6.46 -5.46
N GLY A 265 10.60 6.28 -6.23
CA GLY A 265 10.60 5.44 -7.42
C GLY A 265 10.83 3.95 -7.15
N ARG A 266 10.72 3.49 -5.89
CA ARG A 266 10.84 2.07 -5.53
C ARG A 266 9.76 1.22 -6.19
N PHE A 267 8.57 1.79 -6.43
CA PHE A 267 7.50 1.11 -7.15
C PHE A 267 7.23 1.79 -8.51
N PRO A 268 7.07 1.05 -9.61
CA PRO A 268 6.84 1.63 -10.94
C PRO A 268 5.60 2.55 -11.00
N ASN A 269 4.57 2.20 -10.25
CA ASN A 269 3.30 2.94 -10.19
C ASN A 269 3.26 4.03 -9.11
N ALA A 270 4.36 4.25 -8.39
CA ALA A 270 4.51 5.32 -7.40
C ALA A 270 5.85 6.02 -7.58
N SER A 271 5.86 7.08 -8.39
CA SER A 271 7.08 7.85 -8.66
C SER A 271 7.62 8.58 -7.42
N GLY A 272 6.76 8.90 -6.45
CA GLY A 272 7.11 9.54 -5.19
C GLY A 272 7.65 8.56 -4.13
N ALA A 273 7.85 9.07 -2.92
CA ALA A 273 8.34 8.30 -1.77
C ALA A 273 7.23 7.69 -0.90
N LEU A 274 5.97 8.10 -1.10
CA LEU A 274 4.86 7.81 -0.19
C LEU A 274 3.71 7.10 -0.90
N ILE A 275 3.12 6.14 -0.21
CA ILE A 275 1.92 5.41 -0.63
C ILE A 275 0.88 5.37 0.49
N TYR A 276 -0.36 5.10 0.12
CA TYR A 276 -1.51 5.05 1.00
C TYR A 276 -2.40 3.85 0.63
N PRO A 277 -2.92 3.08 1.60
CA PRO A 277 -3.79 1.93 1.33
C PRO A 277 -5.15 2.38 0.76
N SER A 278 -5.56 1.77 -0.36
CA SER A 278 -6.88 2.01 -0.94
C SER A 278 -7.96 1.59 0.06
N TYR A 279 -9.12 2.25 0.05
CA TYR A 279 -10.22 2.09 1.00
C TYR A 279 -9.95 2.56 2.44
N GLY A 280 -8.73 2.97 2.75
CA GLY A 280 -8.38 3.57 4.04
C GLY A 280 -7.37 2.77 4.84
N GLN A 281 -6.89 3.36 5.93
CA GLN A 281 -5.92 2.72 6.80
C GLN A 281 -6.48 1.55 7.61
N GLY A 282 -7.80 1.52 7.80
CA GLY A 282 -8.51 0.42 8.45
C GLY A 282 -8.37 -0.92 7.73
N GLU A 283 -7.93 -0.93 6.47
CA GLU A 283 -7.60 -2.16 5.75
C GLU A 283 -6.33 -2.84 6.29
N LEU A 284 -5.37 -2.07 6.84
CA LEU A 284 -4.14 -2.62 7.41
C LEU A 284 -4.41 -3.60 8.57
N PRO A 285 -5.11 -3.21 9.66
CA PRO A 285 -5.42 -4.14 10.74
C PRO A 285 -6.28 -5.33 10.26
N GLN A 286 -7.21 -5.12 9.33
CA GLN A 286 -8.02 -6.21 8.76
C GLN A 286 -7.17 -7.25 8.03
N ALA A 287 -6.18 -6.80 7.25
CA ALA A 287 -5.26 -7.69 6.54
C ALA A 287 -4.42 -8.55 7.50
N PHE A 288 -3.94 -7.97 8.60
CA PHE A 288 -3.22 -8.72 9.64
C PHE A 288 -4.15 -9.64 10.44
N CYS A 289 -5.38 -9.21 10.73
CA CYS A 289 -6.39 -10.08 11.34
C CYS A 289 -6.69 -11.30 10.48
N ARG A 290 -6.83 -11.11 9.16
CA ARG A 290 -6.98 -12.21 8.22
C ARG A 290 -5.77 -13.14 8.23
N ARG A 291 -4.55 -12.60 8.26
CA ARG A 291 -3.33 -13.41 8.36
C ARG A 291 -3.30 -14.26 9.63
N ALA A 292 -3.66 -13.68 10.77
CA ALA A 292 -3.77 -14.41 12.03
C ALA A 292 -4.85 -15.51 11.95
N ALA A 293 -6.01 -15.22 11.35
CA ALA A 293 -7.10 -16.19 11.18
C ALA A 293 -6.71 -17.38 10.31
N VAL A 294 -5.96 -17.14 9.21
CA VAL A 294 -5.38 -18.21 8.37
C VAL A 294 -4.43 -19.11 9.19
N LYS A 295 -3.78 -18.55 10.21
CA LYS A 295 -2.95 -19.27 11.18
C LYS A 295 -3.71 -19.70 12.44
N ARG A 296 -5.03 -19.90 12.32
CA ARG A 296 -5.96 -20.45 13.34
C ARG A 296 -6.24 -19.55 14.55
N CYS A 297 -6.02 -18.24 14.46
CA CYS A 297 -6.56 -17.30 15.43
C CYS A 297 -8.10 -17.28 15.37
N LEU A 298 -8.75 -17.38 16.52
CA LEU A 298 -10.19 -17.23 16.65
C LEU A 298 -10.55 -15.75 16.80
N TYR A 299 -11.49 -15.25 16.00
CA TYR A 299 -11.90 -13.85 15.98
C TYR A 299 -13.36 -13.68 16.37
N VAL A 300 -13.65 -12.75 17.30
CA VAL A 300 -15.02 -12.45 17.72
C VAL A 300 -15.22 -10.94 17.94
N LEU A 301 -16.00 -10.31 17.06
CA LEU A 301 -16.46 -8.92 17.21
C LEU A 301 -17.72 -8.83 18.07
N ARG A 302 -18.09 -7.62 18.51
CA ARG A 302 -19.24 -7.36 19.41
C ARG A 302 -19.19 -8.19 20.69
N MET A 303 -17.98 -8.43 21.20
CA MET A 303 -17.77 -9.22 22.40
C MET A 303 -17.07 -8.38 23.48
N PRO A 304 -17.83 -7.68 24.34
CA PRO A 304 -17.25 -6.94 25.44
C PRO A 304 -16.68 -7.86 26.52
N VAL A 305 -15.53 -7.48 27.06
CA VAL A 305 -14.92 -8.09 28.24
C VAL A 305 -15.27 -7.23 29.45
N VAL A 306 -15.83 -7.84 30.50
CA VAL A 306 -16.38 -7.10 31.65
C VAL A 306 -15.50 -7.19 32.90
N ALA A 307 -14.68 -8.24 33.02
CA ALA A 307 -13.78 -8.42 34.16
C ALA A 307 -12.54 -9.25 33.79
N LEU A 308 -11.50 -9.12 34.62
CA LEU A 308 -10.29 -9.93 34.62
C LEU A 308 -10.36 -10.92 35.79
N HIS A 309 -9.89 -12.15 35.55
CA HIS A 309 -9.65 -13.15 36.59
C HIS A 309 -8.26 -12.96 37.17
N ILE A 310 -8.19 -12.87 38.50
CA ILE A 310 -6.95 -12.78 39.24
C ILE A 310 -6.82 -13.97 40.19
N ASP A 311 -5.59 -14.41 40.37
CA ASP A 311 -5.21 -15.35 41.40
C ASP A 311 -5.25 -14.66 42.77
N GLN A 312 -5.92 -15.26 43.75
CA GLN A 312 -6.09 -14.66 45.07
C GLN A 312 -4.82 -14.72 45.94
N ASP A 313 -3.89 -15.62 45.63
CA ASP A 313 -2.69 -15.85 46.43
C ASP A 313 -1.54 -14.93 46.01
N ASP A 314 -1.33 -14.73 44.70
CA ASP A 314 -0.25 -13.89 44.15
C ASP A 314 -0.72 -12.63 43.41
N GLY A 315 -2.03 -12.45 43.21
CA GLY A 315 -2.63 -11.31 42.51
C GLY A 315 -2.45 -11.33 40.98
N GLN A 316 -1.90 -12.40 40.41
CA GLN A 316 -1.56 -12.45 38.98
C GLN A 316 -2.79 -12.67 38.10
N TYR A 317 -2.71 -12.15 36.87
CA TYR A 317 -3.71 -12.39 35.83
C TYR A 317 -3.81 -13.88 35.45
N ARG A 318 -5.04 -14.37 35.26
CA ARG A 318 -5.32 -15.77 34.84
C ARG A 318 -6.26 -15.89 33.63
N GLY A 319 -7.04 -14.87 33.34
CA GLY A 319 -8.09 -14.97 32.32
C GLY A 319 -9.04 -13.77 32.31
N ILE A 320 -10.08 -13.87 31.49
CA ILE A 320 -11.09 -12.82 31.32
C ILE A 320 -12.50 -13.39 31.50
N LYS A 321 -13.43 -12.49 31.80
CA LYS A 321 -14.86 -12.76 31.80
C LYS A 321 -15.56 -11.91 30.75
N LEU A 322 -16.31 -12.58 29.88
CA LEU A 322 -17.07 -11.94 28.81
C LEU A 322 -18.41 -11.38 29.33
N ALA A 323 -18.99 -10.43 28.60
CA ALA A 323 -20.35 -9.95 28.84
C ALA A 323 -21.40 -11.06 28.70
N SER A 324 -21.10 -12.14 27.98
CA SER A 324 -21.92 -13.36 27.93
C SER A 324 -21.97 -14.13 29.25
N GLY A 325 -21.09 -13.80 30.21
CA GLY A 325 -20.89 -14.52 31.46
C GLY A 325 -19.87 -15.66 31.35
N GLN A 326 -19.35 -15.96 30.15
CA GLN A 326 -18.36 -17.01 29.93
C GLN A 326 -16.98 -16.59 30.44
N ASP A 327 -16.31 -17.53 31.11
CA ASP A 327 -14.93 -17.39 31.57
C ASP A 327 -13.97 -18.04 30.57
N LEU A 328 -12.87 -17.33 30.25
CA LEU A 328 -11.82 -17.77 29.34
C LEU A 328 -10.45 -17.53 29.98
N PHE A 329 -9.48 -18.39 29.70
CA PHE A 329 -8.19 -18.41 30.39
C PHE A 329 -7.03 -18.28 29.41
N SER A 330 -6.01 -17.55 29.84
CA SER A 330 -4.76 -17.36 29.11
C SER A 330 -3.67 -16.88 30.07
N PRO A 331 -2.40 -17.29 29.88
CA PRO A 331 -1.29 -16.75 30.67
C PRO A 331 -0.96 -15.29 30.30
N ARG A 332 -1.42 -14.81 29.14
CA ARG A 332 -1.09 -13.48 28.61
C ARG A 332 -2.32 -12.77 28.06
N LEU A 333 -2.37 -11.46 28.26
CA LEU A 333 -3.41 -10.59 27.71
C LEU A 333 -2.78 -9.39 27.00
N VAL A 334 -3.25 -9.08 25.80
CA VAL A 334 -2.95 -7.84 25.10
C VAL A 334 -4.20 -6.98 25.05
N LEU A 335 -4.09 -5.72 25.43
CA LEU A 335 -5.18 -4.76 25.52
C LEU A 335 -4.90 -3.55 24.62
N ASP A 336 -5.94 -3.10 23.91
CA ASP A 336 -5.92 -1.80 23.24
C ASP A 336 -5.75 -0.65 24.25
N PRO A 337 -5.28 0.54 23.81
CA PRO A 337 -4.88 1.63 24.70
C PRO A 337 -6.03 2.28 25.47
N SER A 338 -7.29 1.97 25.17
CA SER A 338 -8.46 2.49 25.88
C SER A 338 -8.74 1.75 27.18
N PHE A 339 -8.22 0.54 27.37
CA PHE A 339 -8.47 -0.24 28.60
C PHE A 339 -7.53 0.14 29.74
N VAL A 340 -8.05 0.09 30.96
CA VAL A 340 -7.28 0.32 32.19
C VAL A 340 -7.09 -0.99 32.92
N VAL A 341 -5.83 -1.35 33.15
CA VAL A 341 -5.48 -2.44 34.06
C VAL A 341 -5.71 -1.94 35.50
N PRO A 342 -6.60 -2.58 36.28
CA PRO A 342 -6.86 -2.17 37.66
C PRO A 342 -5.62 -2.36 38.54
N SER A 343 -5.38 -1.44 39.48
CA SER A 343 -4.21 -1.47 40.39
C SER A 343 -4.16 -2.70 41.31
N GLN A 344 -5.26 -3.46 41.41
CA GLN A 344 -5.39 -4.69 42.19
C GLN A 344 -4.72 -5.89 41.51
N VAL A 345 -4.38 -5.80 40.22
CA VAL A 345 -3.68 -6.87 39.50
C VAL A 345 -2.17 -6.74 39.76
N GLY A 346 -1.55 -7.83 40.21
CA GLY A 346 -0.16 -7.90 40.67
C GLY A 346 0.84 -7.36 39.66
N SER A 347 1.58 -6.33 40.09
CA SER A 347 2.62 -5.64 39.33
C SER A 347 3.81 -6.57 39.04
N SER A 348 3.80 -7.26 37.90
CA SER A 348 5.05 -7.51 37.18
C SER A 348 5.52 -6.15 36.67
N VAL A 349 6.75 -5.74 37.02
CA VAL A 349 7.38 -4.44 36.69
C VAL A 349 6.87 -3.86 35.36
N GLU A 350 5.97 -2.87 35.43
CA GLU A 350 5.50 -2.15 34.25
C GLU A 350 6.62 -1.22 33.79
N GLU A 351 7.41 -1.63 32.79
CA GLU A 351 8.30 -0.69 32.12
C GLU A 351 7.61 -0.12 30.88
N PRO A 352 7.53 1.22 30.74
CA PRO A 352 6.99 1.83 29.54
C PRO A 352 7.93 1.54 28.37
N VAL A 353 7.37 1.09 27.24
CA VAL A 353 8.14 1.01 25.99
C VAL A 353 8.34 2.44 25.49
N LYS A 354 9.52 3.00 25.77
CA LYS A 354 9.90 4.33 25.30
C LYS A 354 9.88 4.37 23.78
N ILE A 355 8.88 5.05 23.24
CA ILE A 355 8.88 5.55 21.86
C ILE A 355 9.86 6.72 21.81
N ARG A 356 10.69 6.80 20.76
CA ARG A 356 11.86 7.69 20.68
C ARG A 356 11.53 9.19 20.82
N SER A 357 10.26 9.58 20.83
CA SER A 357 9.76 10.96 20.78
C SER A 357 8.89 11.40 21.99
N GLN A 358 8.80 10.62 23.08
CA GLN A 358 7.95 10.96 24.24
C GLN A 358 8.68 10.97 25.59
N LYS A 359 8.66 12.12 26.27
CA LYS A 359 8.92 12.27 27.71
C LYS A 359 7.59 12.31 28.48
N ASP A 360 7.66 12.02 29.80
CA ASP A 360 6.58 11.73 30.78
C ASP A 360 5.38 12.71 30.91
N ALA A 361 5.24 13.72 30.04
CA ALA A 361 4.04 14.56 29.97
C ALA A 361 2.94 13.86 29.15
N GLU A 362 1.66 14.10 29.47
CA GLU A 362 0.52 13.59 28.69
C GLU A 362 0.47 14.22 27.29
N ALA A 363 1.33 13.77 26.38
CA ALA A 363 1.37 14.24 25.01
C ALA A 363 0.07 13.92 24.27
N LYS A 364 -0.38 14.86 23.44
CA LYS A 364 -1.65 14.80 22.72
C LYS A 364 -1.44 15.08 21.24
N VAL A 365 -2.37 14.61 20.43
CA VAL A 365 -2.43 14.92 19.00
C VAL A 365 -3.77 15.56 18.70
N ALA A 366 -3.74 16.74 18.12
CA ALA A 366 -4.92 17.38 17.58
C ALA A 366 -5.18 16.84 16.18
N ARG A 367 -6.36 16.28 15.93
CA ARG A 367 -6.77 15.73 14.64
C ARG A 367 -7.96 16.47 14.06
N GLY A 368 -7.94 16.69 12.75
CA GLY A 368 -9.04 17.24 11.98
C GLY A 368 -9.33 16.38 10.76
N ILE A 369 -10.60 16.14 10.45
CA ILE A 369 -11.05 15.45 9.25
C ILE A 369 -12.05 16.38 8.56
N CYS A 370 -11.82 16.71 7.30
CA CYS A 370 -12.71 17.56 6.50
C CYS A 370 -13.06 16.86 5.19
N ILE A 371 -14.31 17.02 4.74
CA ILE A 371 -14.78 16.61 3.42
C ILE A 371 -14.92 17.88 2.57
N THR A 372 -14.27 17.93 1.41
CA THR A 372 -14.34 19.08 0.49
C THR A 372 -14.84 18.72 -0.90
N ARG A 373 -15.36 19.72 -1.62
CA ARG A 373 -15.87 19.59 -3.00
C ARG A 373 -14.83 19.94 -4.09
N ALA A 374 -13.62 20.29 -3.70
CA ALA A 374 -12.52 20.54 -4.63
C ALA A 374 -11.18 20.24 -3.97
N SER A 375 -10.19 19.94 -4.81
CA SER A 375 -8.81 19.72 -4.40
C SER A 375 -8.16 21.03 -3.98
N LEU A 376 -7.28 20.96 -2.97
CA LEU A 376 -6.39 22.05 -2.56
C LEU A 376 -5.47 22.50 -3.70
N MET A 377 -5.07 21.59 -4.59
CA MET A 377 -4.26 21.88 -5.77
C MET A 377 -4.93 21.33 -7.03
N PRO A 378 -5.13 22.16 -8.08
CA PRO A 378 -5.75 21.70 -9.33
C PRO A 378 -5.05 20.46 -9.89
N ASP A 379 -5.83 19.51 -10.39
CA ASP A 379 -5.38 18.28 -11.06
C ASP A 379 -4.55 17.30 -10.21
N VAL A 380 -4.46 17.51 -8.90
CA VAL A 380 -3.76 16.59 -7.98
C VAL A 380 -4.78 15.92 -7.07
N SER A 381 -4.88 14.58 -7.14
CA SER A 381 -5.84 13.81 -6.36
C SER A 381 -5.36 13.64 -4.93
N ASN A 382 -4.17 13.06 -4.76
CA ASN A 382 -3.60 12.69 -3.48
C ASN A 382 -2.38 13.56 -3.20
N LEU A 383 -2.41 14.37 -2.16
CA LEU A 383 -1.30 15.28 -1.85
C LEU A 383 -1.08 15.46 -0.36
N LEU A 384 0.14 15.84 -0.02
CA LEU A 384 0.53 16.23 1.32
C LEU A 384 0.87 17.72 1.35
N VAL A 385 0.30 18.48 2.28
CA VAL A 385 0.68 19.86 2.57
C VAL A 385 1.31 19.92 3.95
N ILE A 386 2.47 20.56 4.03
CA ILE A 386 3.21 20.79 5.26
C ILE A 386 3.17 22.29 5.57
N TYR A 387 2.72 22.62 6.77
CA TYR A 387 2.83 23.94 7.38
C TYR A 387 3.90 23.88 8.47
N PRO A 388 5.15 24.28 8.20
CA PRO A 388 6.20 24.35 9.19
C PRO A 388 5.84 25.25 10.37
N PRO A 389 6.52 25.13 11.52
CA PRO A 389 6.40 26.07 12.62
C PRO A 389 6.43 27.52 12.14
N ARG A 390 5.57 28.36 12.74
CA ARG A 390 5.39 29.80 12.46
C ARG A 390 4.84 30.15 11.07
N SER A 391 4.44 29.17 10.24
CA SER A 391 3.93 29.44 8.88
C SER A 391 2.44 29.83 8.86
N LEU A 392 1.63 29.30 9.76
CA LEU A 392 0.20 29.62 9.90
C LEU A 392 -0.02 30.80 10.84
N CYS A 393 0.59 30.76 12.02
CA CYS A 393 0.55 31.83 13.01
C CYS A 393 1.88 31.91 13.80
N PRO A 394 2.26 33.07 14.37
CA PRO A 394 3.51 33.22 15.13
C PRO A 394 3.66 32.26 16.31
N GLU A 395 2.55 31.86 16.93
CA GLU A 395 2.48 30.99 18.09
C GLU A 395 2.58 29.49 17.73
N GLN A 396 2.54 29.15 16.44
CA GLN A 396 2.69 27.78 15.95
C GLN A 396 4.13 27.31 16.16
N ASP A 397 4.34 26.42 17.13
CA ASP A 397 5.66 25.83 17.40
C ASP A 397 5.80 24.38 16.89
N THR A 398 4.71 23.78 16.41
CA THR A 398 4.69 22.46 15.78
C THR A 398 4.27 22.54 14.32
N ALA A 399 4.80 21.65 13.49
CA ALA A 399 4.38 21.49 12.11
C ALA A 399 2.95 20.95 12.07
N VAL A 400 2.11 21.53 11.21
CA VAL A 400 0.78 20.99 10.91
C VAL A 400 0.85 20.32 9.54
N ARG A 401 0.40 19.06 9.47
CA ARG A 401 0.34 18.30 8.21
C ARG A 401 -1.10 18.14 7.76
N VAL A 402 -1.33 18.31 6.47
CA VAL A 402 -2.62 18.10 5.82
C VAL A 402 -2.46 17.08 4.70
N LEU A 403 -3.02 15.89 4.88
CA LEU A 403 -3.10 14.87 3.83
C LEU A 403 -4.45 14.99 3.13
N GLN A 404 -4.44 15.27 1.84
CA GLN A 404 -5.64 15.19 1.01
C GLN A 404 -5.64 13.89 0.21
N LEU A 405 -6.79 13.24 0.17
CA LEU A 405 -7.05 12.05 -0.65
C LEU A 405 -8.29 12.27 -1.51
N GLY A 406 -8.22 11.87 -2.76
CA GLY A 406 -9.35 11.89 -3.68
C GLY A 406 -9.94 10.50 -3.90
N SER A 407 -10.99 10.45 -4.74
CA SER A 407 -11.70 9.21 -5.09
C SER A 407 -10.83 8.10 -5.70
N THR A 408 -9.64 8.43 -6.24
CA THR A 408 -8.70 7.44 -6.77
C THR A 408 -8.18 6.48 -5.70
N SER A 409 -8.20 6.88 -4.43
CA SER A 409 -7.85 6.04 -3.27
C SER A 409 -9.05 5.24 -2.73
N ALA A 410 -10.21 5.31 -3.39
CA ALA A 410 -11.45 4.65 -2.99
C ALA A 410 -11.95 5.00 -1.57
N VAL A 411 -11.58 6.18 -1.06
CA VAL A 411 -11.97 6.67 0.28
C VAL A 411 -13.14 7.66 0.25
N CYS A 412 -13.51 8.17 -0.93
CA CYS A 412 -14.60 9.13 -1.10
C CYS A 412 -15.16 9.10 -2.54
N PRO A 413 -16.37 9.65 -2.76
CA PRO A 413 -16.95 9.79 -4.10
C PRO A 413 -16.12 10.66 -5.06
N PRO A 414 -16.26 10.47 -6.40
CA PRO A 414 -15.70 11.38 -7.39
C PRO A 414 -16.15 12.83 -7.19
N GLY A 415 -15.24 13.78 -7.42
CA GLY A 415 -15.50 15.21 -7.20
C GLY A 415 -15.45 15.66 -5.73
N MET A 416 -15.16 14.74 -4.80
CA MET A 416 -14.97 15.05 -3.39
C MET A 416 -13.57 14.61 -2.94
N PHE A 417 -13.12 15.20 -1.83
CA PHE A 417 -11.81 14.95 -1.25
C PHE A 417 -11.92 14.86 0.27
N LEU A 418 -11.08 14.01 0.86
CA LEU A 418 -10.87 13.92 2.30
C LEU A 418 -9.59 14.64 2.67
N LEU A 419 -9.66 15.52 3.67
CA LEU A 419 -8.51 16.24 4.22
C LEU A 419 -8.33 15.82 5.67
N TYR A 420 -7.18 15.26 5.98
CA TYR A 420 -6.77 14.90 7.34
C TYR A 420 -5.71 15.88 7.82
N LEU A 421 -5.98 16.56 8.93
CA LEU A 421 -5.10 17.51 9.58
C LEU A 421 -4.57 16.89 10.88
N SER A 422 -3.27 17.05 11.15
CA SER A 422 -2.69 16.63 12.42
C SER A 422 -1.58 17.55 12.89
N ALA A 423 -1.54 17.76 14.21
CA ALA A 423 -0.49 18.47 14.91
C ALA A 423 -0.29 17.88 16.32
N ILE A 424 0.97 17.70 16.73
CA ILE A 424 1.31 17.39 18.13
C ILE A 424 1.05 18.64 18.98
N CYS A 425 0.49 18.44 20.17
CA CYS A 425 0.21 19.53 21.10
C CYS A 425 0.39 19.08 22.57
N SER A 426 0.80 20.02 23.43
CA SER A 426 0.90 19.81 24.87
C SER A 426 -0.46 19.80 25.55
N ASP A 427 -1.42 20.56 25.02
CA ASP A 427 -2.76 20.70 25.58
C ASP A 427 -3.82 20.93 24.49
N SER A 428 -5.09 20.71 24.88
CA SER A 428 -6.24 20.79 23.98
C SER A 428 -6.46 22.20 23.40
N SER A 429 -6.10 23.26 24.12
CA SER A 429 -6.29 24.65 23.65
C SER A 429 -5.31 24.98 22.53
N GLN A 430 -4.04 24.59 22.71
CA GLN A 430 -3.02 24.70 21.67
C GLN A 430 -3.45 23.90 20.42
N GLY A 431 -3.85 22.63 20.62
CA GLY A 431 -4.30 21.76 19.53
C GLY A 431 -5.45 22.34 18.70
N LYS A 432 -6.49 22.86 19.36
CA LYS A 432 -7.61 23.55 18.69
C LYS A 432 -7.17 24.77 17.90
N THR A 433 -6.27 25.57 18.46
CA THR A 433 -5.75 26.78 17.81
C THR A 433 -5.02 26.43 16.51
N LEU A 434 -4.18 25.39 16.55
CA LEU A 434 -3.44 24.90 15.38
C LEU A 434 -4.37 24.36 14.29
N LEU A 435 -5.33 23.51 14.65
CA LEU A 435 -6.30 22.98 13.70
C LEU A 435 -7.16 24.08 13.06
N ASN A 436 -7.64 25.03 13.86
CA ASN A 436 -8.41 26.15 13.34
C ASN A 436 -7.59 27.03 12.39
N ALA A 437 -6.32 27.31 12.72
CA ALA A 437 -5.45 28.07 11.83
C ALA A 437 -5.23 27.34 10.49
N ALA A 438 -5.04 26.02 10.52
CA ALA A 438 -4.85 25.23 9.31
C ALA A 438 -6.15 25.09 8.48
N ILE A 439 -7.30 24.89 9.12
CA ILE A 439 -8.61 24.88 8.45
C ILE A 439 -8.90 26.25 7.84
N SER A 440 -8.64 27.34 8.57
CA SER A 440 -8.76 28.69 8.03
C SER A 440 -7.78 28.94 6.88
N ALA A 441 -6.58 28.37 6.89
CA ALA A 441 -5.68 28.45 5.73
C ALA A 441 -6.27 27.74 4.51
N VAL A 442 -6.84 26.54 4.69
CA VAL A 442 -7.57 25.82 3.63
C VAL A 442 -8.72 26.67 3.08
N GLU A 443 -9.51 27.29 3.96
CA GLU A 443 -10.59 28.22 3.59
C GLU A 443 -10.07 29.52 2.97
N VAL A 444 -8.91 30.06 3.35
CA VAL A 444 -8.37 31.32 2.80
C VAL A 444 -7.65 31.11 1.46
N SER A 445 -7.22 29.88 1.13
CA SER A 445 -6.87 29.49 -0.25
C SER A 445 -8.02 29.82 -1.23
N GLN A 446 -9.24 30.05 -0.73
CA GLN A 446 -10.36 30.59 -1.49
C GLN A 446 -10.19 32.06 -1.93
N ILE A 447 -9.13 32.81 -1.56
CA ILE A 447 -9.05 34.27 -1.75
C ILE A 447 -7.88 34.73 -2.63
N SER A 448 -6.79 33.98 -2.78
CA SER A 448 -5.57 34.48 -3.46
C SER A 448 -5.40 34.07 -4.93
N GLU A 449 -6.39 34.32 -5.79
CA GLU A 449 -6.13 34.55 -7.23
C GLU A 449 -7.08 35.63 -7.77
N ARG A 450 -6.95 36.84 -7.22
CA ARG A 450 -7.29 38.07 -7.95
C ARG A 450 -6.10 38.99 -7.84
N ASN A 451 -5.11 38.80 -8.71
CA ASN A 451 -4.19 39.82 -9.24
C ASN A 451 -3.06 39.13 -10.02
N ALA A 452 -3.38 38.49 -11.15
CA ALA A 452 -2.42 38.31 -12.22
C ALA A 452 -3.17 38.49 -13.54
N MET A 453 -2.86 39.61 -14.18
CA MET A 453 -3.35 40.01 -15.49
C MET A 453 -3.11 38.88 -16.51
N ASN A 454 -4.17 38.20 -16.95
CA ASN A 454 -4.42 37.83 -18.35
C ASN A 454 -5.78 37.16 -18.47
N LYS A 455 -6.69 37.80 -19.20
CA LYS A 455 -7.90 37.19 -19.70
C LYS A 455 -7.52 36.11 -20.71
N ASN A 456 -7.92 34.88 -20.44
CA ASN A 456 -8.46 33.95 -21.43
C ASN A 456 -9.44 33.02 -20.69
N GLU A 457 -10.60 32.82 -21.31
CA GLU A 457 -11.74 32.08 -20.78
C GLU A 457 -11.48 30.56 -20.70
N ASP A 458 -12.28 29.91 -19.84
CA ASP A 458 -12.58 28.47 -19.76
C ASP A 458 -11.76 27.59 -18.81
N ALA A 459 -11.89 27.88 -17.50
CA ALA A 459 -12.30 26.94 -16.45
C ALA A 459 -12.27 27.71 -15.11
N GLU A 460 -13.42 28.05 -14.52
CA GLU A 460 -13.43 28.53 -13.14
C GLU A 460 -12.93 27.40 -12.24
N VAL A 461 -11.72 27.53 -11.68
CA VAL A 461 -11.18 26.60 -10.69
C VAL A 461 -12.10 26.66 -9.46
N GLU A 462 -12.94 25.64 -9.29
CA GLU A 462 -13.87 25.51 -8.17
C GLU A 462 -13.05 25.45 -6.87
N LYS A 463 -13.33 26.34 -5.92
CA LYS A 463 -12.53 26.49 -4.69
C LYS A 463 -12.90 25.42 -3.66
N PRO A 464 -11.95 24.96 -2.81
CA PRO A 464 -12.25 23.98 -1.77
C PRO A 464 -13.30 24.50 -0.78
N PHE A 465 -14.50 23.94 -0.82
CA PHE A 465 -15.58 24.20 0.13
C PHE A 465 -15.74 23.01 1.08
N ILE A 466 -15.70 23.25 2.39
CA ILE A 466 -15.83 22.21 3.43
C ILE A 466 -17.32 21.88 3.63
N LEU A 467 -17.70 20.65 3.29
CA LEU A 467 -19.06 20.10 3.41
C LEU A 467 -19.34 19.54 4.81
N TRP A 468 -18.30 18.97 5.43
CA TRP A 468 -18.34 18.32 6.73
C TRP A 468 -16.97 18.40 7.36
N LYS A 469 -16.91 18.57 8.68
CA LYS A 469 -15.67 18.48 9.44
C LYS A 469 -15.87 17.93 10.84
N ALA A 470 -14.89 17.17 11.31
CA ALA A 470 -14.70 16.79 12.70
C ALA A 470 -13.31 17.22 13.18
N THR A 471 -13.23 17.79 14.38
CA THR A 471 -11.97 18.05 15.08
C THR A 471 -12.03 17.44 16.48
N TYR A 472 -10.93 16.88 16.94
CA TYR A 472 -10.84 16.24 18.26
C TYR A 472 -9.39 16.16 18.73
N ILE A 473 -9.21 15.98 20.03
CA ILE A 473 -7.91 15.80 20.66
C ILE A 473 -7.78 14.33 21.07
N GLN A 474 -6.73 13.67 20.60
CA GLN A 474 -6.41 12.29 20.96
C GLN A 474 -5.32 12.27 22.03
N LYS A 475 -5.53 11.49 23.09
CA LYS A 475 -4.49 11.15 24.07
C LYS A 475 -3.49 10.14 23.48
N LEU A 476 -2.20 10.39 23.66
CA LEU A 476 -1.19 9.41 23.33
C LEU A 476 -0.96 8.46 24.52
N CYS A 477 -1.06 7.17 24.26
CA CYS A 477 -0.82 6.11 25.23
C CYS A 477 0.41 5.33 24.78
N MET A 478 1.35 5.12 25.71
CA MET A 478 2.55 4.32 25.45
C MET A 478 2.25 2.85 25.68
N GLY A 479 2.94 1.99 24.93
CA GLY A 479 2.89 0.56 25.17
C GLY A 479 3.51 0.20 26.52
N LYS A 480 2.91 -0.75 27.22
CA LYS A 480 3.38 -1.31 28.49
C LYS A 480 3.38 -2.82 28.41
N TYR A 481 4.35 -3.48 29.02
CA TYR A 481 4.43 -4.93 29.01
C TYR A 481 4.44 -5.52 30.43
N GLY A 482 4.02 -6.78 30.52
CA GLY A 482 3.81 -7.56 31.74
C GLY A 482 2.98 -8.81 31.44
N SER A 483 2.41 -9.45 32.46
CA SER A 483 1.39 -10.50 32.26
C SER A 483 0.16 -9.97 31.49
N ILE A 484 -0.13 -8.68 31.67
CA ILE A 484 -1.02 -7.89 30.84
C ILE A 484 -0.18 -6.84 30.09
N THR A 485 -0.31 -6.83 28.78
CA THR A 485 0.36 -5.90 27.88
C THR A 485 -0.65 -4.92 27.31
N SER A 486 -0.34 -3.63 27.32
CA SER A 486 -1.13 -2.59 26.67
C SER A 486 -0.38 -2.08 25.44
N THR A 487 -1.07 -1.99 24.32
CA THR A 487 -0.50 -1.48 23.06
C THR A 487 -0.47 0.05 23.03
N PRO A 488 0.43 0.64 22.23
CA PRO A 488 0.45 2.09 22.04
C PRO A 488 -0.76 2.58 21.22
N SER A 489 -1.22 3.80 21.47
CA SER A 489 -2.17 4.47 20.57
C SER A 489 -1.48 5.03 19.32
N SER A 490 -2.27 5.41 18.30
CA SER A 490 -1.74 6.03 17.07
C SER A 490 -0.99 7.33 17.41
N ASP A 491 0.31 7.36 17.13
CA ASP A 491 1.15 8.53 17.35
C ASP A 491 0.82 9.72 16.40
N GLY A 492 1.52 10.84 16.59
CA GLY A 492 1.42 12.01 15.73
C GLY A 492 2.23 11.93 14.43
N ASN A 493 3.04 10.88 14.26
CA ASN A 493 3.89 10.72 13.08
C ASN A 493 3.05 10.39 11.86
N LEU A 494 3.50 10.89 10.70
CA LEU A 494 2.86 10.57 9.43
C LEU A 494 3.11 9.11 9.00
N ASN A 495 4.23 8.50 9.40
CA ASN A 495 4.55 7.10 9.08
C ASN A 495 4.22 6.16 10.24
N TYR A 496 4.55 4.87 10.07
CA TYR A 496 4.26 3.82 11.05
C TYR A 496 5.50 3.33 11.81
N ASN A 497 6.70 3.85 11.54
CA ASN A 497 7.96 3.25 12.05
C ASN A 497 8.00 3.16 13.58
N ASP A 498 7.68 4.25 14.28
CA ASP A 498 7.69 4.28 15.75
C ASP A 498 6.67 3.30 16.35
N LEU A 499 5.49 3.20 15.74
CA LEU A 499 4.45 2.24 16.12
C LEU A 499 4.90 0.79 15.88
N MET A 500 5.53 0.51 14.74
CA MET A 500 6.07 -0.81 14.40
C MET A 500 7.17 -1.22 15.38
N ASP A 501 8.12 -0.32 15.66
CA ASP A 501 9.22 -0.56 16.60
C ASP A 501 8.70 -0.82 18.02
N ALA A 502 7.67 -0.09 18.47
CA ALA A 502 7.02 -0.33 19.75
C ALA A 502 6.30 -1.69 19.78
N THR A 503 5.57 -2.02 18.71
CA THR A 503 4.82 -3.27 18.59
C THR A 503 5.75 -4.48 18.57
N GLU A 504 6.87 -4.41 17.84
CA GLU A 504 7.89 -5.46 17.79
C GLU A 504 8.52 -5.70 19.18
N LYS A 505 8.84 -4.62 19.92
CA LYS A 505 9.34 -4.73 21.29
C LYS A 505 8.32 -5.39 22.22
N LEU A 506 7.04 -5.01 22.11
CA LEU A 506 5.97 -5.65 22.89
C LEU A 506 5.86 -7.14 22.56
N PHE A 507 5.93 -7.51 21.28
CA PHE A 507 5.91 -8.91 20.88
C PHE A 507 7.09 -9.70 21.48
N HIS A 508 8.33 -9.21 21.35
CA HIS A 508 9.49 -9.89 21.93
C HIS A 508 9.45 -9.91 23.47
N SER A 509 8.75 -8.99 24.13
CA SER A 509 8.53 -9.08 25.58
C SER A 509 7.57 -10.22 25.96
N LEU A 510 6.57 -10.51 25.11
CA LEU A 510 5.63 -11.62 25.30
C LEU A 510 6.28 -12.97 24.93
N TYR A 511 7.08 -12.96 23.86
CA TYR A 511 7.71 -14.13 23.24
C TYR A 511 9.16 -13.83 22.82
N PRO A 512 10.13 -13.88 23.76
CA PRO A 512 11.52 -13.48 23.52
C PRO A 512 12.25 -14.28 22.44
N ASP A 513 11.90 -15.56 22.30
CA ASP A 513 12.57 -16.50 21.41
C ASP A 513 11.87 -16.62 20.04
N GLU A 514 10.75 -15.91 19.83
CA GLU A 514 9.97 -15.98 18.59
C GLU A 514 10.29 -14.80 17.67
N ALA A 515 10.36 -15.04 16.37
CA ALA A 515 10.55 -13.98 15.39
C ALA A 515 9.26 -13.15 15.24
N PHE A 516 9.35 -11.82 15.32
CA PHE A 516 8.20 -10.94 15.08
C PHE A 516 7.70 -11.01 13.64
N PHE A 517 8.62 -11.07 12.67
CA PHE A 517 8.32 -11.36 11.26
C PHE A 517 8.86 -12.74 10.93
N PRO A 518 8.17 -13.83 11.32
CA PRO A 518 8.61 -15.15 10.93
C PRO A 518 8.66 -15.15 9.41
N GLU A 519 9.78 -15.62 8.84
CA GLU A 519 9.79 -15.95 7.41
C GLU A 519 8.57 -16.82 7.16
N ALA A 520 7.91 -16.63 6.03
CA ALA A 520 6.87 -17.56 5.64
C ALA A 520 7.55 -18.93 5.49
N THR A 521 7.55 -19.70 6.57
CA THR A 521 7.99 -21.09 6.56
C THR A 521 7.08 -21.75 5.56
N SER A 522 7.66 -22.00 4.39
CA SER A 522 7.20 -23.13 3.59
C SER A 522 7.25 -24.31 4.56
N PRO A 523 6.17 -25.06 4.75
CA PRO A 523 6.21 -26.19 5.66
C PRO A 523 7.31 -27.13 5.15
N GLY A 524 8.07 -27.72 6.07
CA GLY A 524 9.22 -28.57 5.74
C GLY A 524 10.55 -27.85 5.87
N ASN A 525 11.00 -27.64 7.11
CA ASN A 525 12.40 -27.62 7.52
C ASN A 525 12.45 -27.47 9.05
N THR A 526 12.07 -28.52 9.76
CA THR A 526 12.59 -28.79 11.11
C THR A 526 13.10 -30.21 11.06
N GLU A 527 14.42 -30.31 10.93
CA GLU A 527 15.18 -31.56 10.99
C GLU A 527 15.04 -32.13 12.41
N ASP A 528 14.55 -33.37 12.50
CA ASP A 528 14.73 -34.19 13.69
C ASP A 528 16.20 -34.62 13.75
N ASP A 529 16.80 -34.44 14.93
CA ASP A 529 18.14 -34.87 15.28
C ASP A 529 18.34 -36.38 15.04
N ASP A 530 19.25 -36.75 14.13
CA ASP A 530 20.04 -37.98 14.25
C ASP A 530 21.48 -37.75 13.79
N ASP A 531 22.38 -38.36 14.54
CA ASP A 531 23.80 -38.06 14.73
C ASP A 531 24.67 -38.34 13.48
N GLY A 532 25.56 -37.41 13.14
CA GLY A 532 26.44 -37.55 11.96
C GLY A 532 27.35 -36.37 11.67
N THR A 533 28.33 -36.14 12.55
CA THR A 533 29.52 -35.27 12.40
C THR A 533 29.88 -34.75 11.00
N SER A 534 29.93 -33.42 10.83
CA SER A 534 31.00 -32.69 10.11
C SER A 534 30.82 -31.18 10.25
N ASP A 535 31.84 -30.52 10.83
CA ASP A 535 32.02 -29.06 10.86
C ASP A 535 31.74 -28.37 9.50
N THR A 536 31.17 -27.15 9.49
CA THR A 536 31.75 -25.94 8.85
C THR A 536 30.84 -24.68 8.99
N VAL A 537 31.24 -23.78 9.92
CA VAL A 537 31.51 -22.33 9.76
C VAL A 537 30.56 -21.43 8.93
N GLN A 538 29.94 -20.49 9.66
CA GLN A 538 29.43 -19.17 9.20
C GLN A 538 30.33 -18.51 8.14
N ARG A 539 29.76 -18.10 7.00
CA ARG A 539 30.37 -17.05 6.15
C ARG A 539 29.35 -16.16 5.46
N THR A 540 29.16 -15.00 6.09
CA THR A 540 29.11 -13.67 5.46
C THR A 540 29.81 -13.61 4.10
N LEU A 541 29.11 -13.09 3.08
CA LEU A 541 29.66 -12.82 1.76
C LEU A 541 30.59 -11.59 1.81
N PRO A 542 31.87 -11.71 1.40
CA PRO A 542 32.82 -10.60 1.41
C PRO A 542 32.92 -9.89 0.05
N LEU A 543 33.18 -8.59 0.15
CA LEU A 543 33.72 -7.69 -0.87
C LEU A 543 34.96 -8.28 -1.56
N ARG A 544 35.10 -8.09 -2.88
CA ARG A 544 36.30 -8.48 -3.65
C ARG A 544 36.95 -7.26 -4.31
N LYS A 545 38.18 -6.95 -3.88
CA LYS A 545 39.16 -6.10 -4.59
C LYS A 545 40.02 -6.93 -5.54
N GLU A 546 40.50 -6.24 -6.58
CA GLU A 546 41.33 -6.71 -7.70
C GLU A 546 42.73 -7.21 -7.33
N GLY A 547 43.32 -8.00 -8.24
CA GLY A 547 44.75 -8.35 -8.27
C GLY A 547 45.18 -8.72 -9.68
N ALA A 548 46.25 -8.08 -10.16
CA ALA A 548 46.78 -8.08 -11.52
C ALA A 548 47.64 -9.31 -11.91
N LEU A 549 47.67 -9.57 -13.23
CA LEU A 549 48.70 -10.16 -14.14
C LEU A 549 49.52 -11.41 -13.72
N PRO A 550 49.82 -12.32 -14.69
CA PRO A 550 51.02 -12.11 -15.53
C PRO A 550 50.92 -12.51 -17.02
N GLU A 551 51.87 -11.96 -17.78
CA GLU A 551 52.30 -12.30 -19.14
C GLU A 551 52.68 -13.79 -19.31
N ILE A 552 52.64 -14.32 -20.55
CA ILE A 552 53.81 -14.91 -21.25
C ILE A 552 53.44 -15.57 -22.61
N LEU A 553 54.17 -15.10 -23.62
CA LEU A 553 54.75 -15.72 -24.84
C LEU A 553 53.93 -16.27 -26.04
N ASP A 554 54.29 -15.64 -27.16
CA ASP A 554 54.82 -16.21 -28.42
C ASP A 554 53.90 -16.44 -29.63
N GLY A 555 54.25 -15.71 -30.71
CA GLY A 555 54.82 -16.42 -31.85
C GLY A 555 54.28 -16.09 -33.25
N LYS A 556 55.09 -15.28 -33.98
CA LYS A 556 55.33 -15.32 -35.45
C LYS A 556 54.22 -14.85 -36.39
N LEU A 557 54.48 -14.37 -37.61
CA LEU A 557 55.59 -13.75 -38.36
C LEU A 557 55.01 -13.59 -39.78
N GLY A 558 55.22 -12.49 -40.49
CA GLY A 558 54.81 -12.40 -41.91
C GLY A 558 54.94 -11.03 -42.54
N GLN A 559 56.07 -10.79 -43.21
CA GLN A 559 56.39 -9.63 -44.04
C GLN A 559 55.58 -9.59 -45.35
N ALA A 560 55.41 -8.41 -45.96
CA ALA A 560 55.90 -8.09 -47.31
C ALA A 560 55.57 -6.65 -47.76
N GLN A 561 56.62 -5.92 -48.16
CA GLN A 561 56.82 -5.04 -49.34
C GLN A 561 55.77 -3.93 -49.67
N ALA A 562 56.07 -2.64 -49.85
CA ALA A 562 57.15 -1.82 -50.44
C ALA A 562 56.76 -1.22 -51.82
N GLU A 563 57.20 0.04 -52.03
CA GLU A 563 57.26 0.86 -53.27
C GLU A 563 55.96 1.50 -53.81
N GLU A 564 55.93 2.67 -54.48
CA GLU A 564 56.82 3.83 -54.69
C GLU A 564 55.95 5.02 -55.19
N GLY A 565 56.22 6.27 -54.77
CA GLY A 565 56.56 7.39 -55.67
C GLY A 565 55.36 8.31 -56.01
N LEU A 566 55.43 9.61 -56.32
CA LEU A 566 56.52 10.58 -56.54
C LEU A 566 55.92 12.01 -56.65
N ALA A 567 56.67 13.00 -56.13
CA ALA A 567 56.81 14.42 -56.51
C ALA A 567 55.82 15.55 -56.13
N MET A 568 56.45 16.60 -55.59
CA MET A 568 56.01 17.98 -55.37
C MET A 568 55.90 18.80 -56.67
N ALA A 569 55.03 19.83 -56.67
CA ALA A 569 55.32 21.12 -57.33
C ALA A 569 54.58 22.30 -56.66
N LYS A 570 55.30 23.42 -56.51
CA LYS A 570 54.89 24.72 -55.93
C LYS A 570 54.36 25.70 -57.04
N PRO A 571 53.87 26.91 -56.71
CA PRO A 571 52.58 27.44 -57.19
C PRO A 571 52.69 28.53 -58.28
N LYS A 572 51.56 28.87 -58.92
CA LYS A 572 51.35 30.15 -59.60
C LYS A 572 49.92 30.70 -59.38
N ASN A 573 49.88 32.00 -59.13
CA ASN A 573 48.73 32.85 -58.88
C ASN A 573 47.67 32.83 -59.99
N LEU A 574 46.39 32.93 -59.61
CA LEU A 574 45.36 33.58 -60.40
C LEU A 574 44.49 34.48 -59.50
N ARG A 575 44.30 35.73 -59.92
CA ARG A 575 43.47 36.74 -59.27
C ARG A 575 41.99 36.55 -59.66
N TYR A 576 41.14 37.15 -58.81
CA TYR A 576 39.81 37.75 -59.06
C TYR A 576 38.57 36.86 -58.84
N LEU A 577 37.83 37.09 -57.75
CA LEU A 577 36.61 37.93 -57.72
C LEU A 577 35.97 37.88 -56.32
N GLY A 578 35.90 39.02 -55.64
CA GLY A 578 35.16 39.15 -54.39
C GLY A 578 33.65 39.17 -54.64
N ARG A 579 32.91 38.25 -54.00
CA ARG A 579 31.47 38.36 -53.79
C ARG A 579 31.22 38.49 -52.29
N LYS A 580 30.69 39.64 -51.86
CA LYS A 580 30.20 39.86 -50.49
C LYS A 580 29.06 38.87 -50.21
N ALA A 581 29.29 37.93 -49.30
CA ALA A 581 28.20 37.14 -48.72
C ALA A 581 27.48 37.99 -47.67
N SER A 582 26.15 37.97 -47.69
CA SER A 582 25.28 38.67 -46.74
C SER A 582 25.47 38.09 -45.32
N SER A 583 25.45 38.97 -44.31
CA SER A 583 25.58 38.65 -42.88
C SER A 583 24.67 37.49 -42.41
N SER A 584 23.49 37.35 -43.05
CA SER A 584 22.52 36.28 -42.76
C SER A 584 23.05 34.87 -43.12
N THR A 585 23.81 34.74 -44.22
CA THR A 585 24.35 33.44 -44.65
C THR A 585 25.44 32.95 -43.70
N LEU A 586 26.24 33.87 -43.15
CA LEU A 586 27.31 33.54 -42.20
C LEU A 586 26.74 32.97 -40.89
N VAL A 587 25.67 33.59 -40.36
CA VAL A 587 24.98 33.12 -39.14
C VAL A 587 24.38 31.73 -39.36
N PHE A 588 23.78 31.47 -40.52
CA PHE A 588 23.20 30.16 -40.83
C PHE A 588 24.28 29.07 -40.95
N THR A 589 25.43 29.37 -41.57
CA THR A 589 26.58 28.44 -41.57
C THR A 589 27.17 28.21 -40.19
N VAL A 590 27.24 29.23 -39.33
CA VAL A 590 27.74 29.07 -37.96
C VAL A 590 26.78 28.20 -37.13
N LEU A 591 25.47 28.38 -37.27
CA LEU A 591 24.46 27.55 -36.60
C LEU A 591 24.48 26.10 -37.10
N LEU A 592 24.67 25.88 -38.40
CA LEU A 592 24.82 24.54 -38.97
C LEU A 592 26.09 23.84 -38.48
N VAL A 593 27.22 24.55 -38.46
CA VAL A 593 28.49 24.02 -37.95
C VAL A 593 28.40 23.74 -36.44
N PHE A 594 27.71 24.59 -35.68
CA PHE A 594 27.48 24.38 -34.25
C PHE A 594 26.57 23.17 -33.98
N SER A 595 25.48 23.01 -34.75
CA SER A 595 24.61 21.83 -34.70
C SER A 595 25.38 20.54 -35.02
N PHE A 596 26.23 20.58 -36.05
CA PHE A 596 27.07 19.44 -36.41
C PHE A 596 28.12 19.11 -35.34
N ALA A 597 28.71 20.14 -34.71
CA ALA A 597 29.64 19.96 -33.60
C ALA A 597 28.96 19.35 -32.36
N VAL A 598 27.72 19.76 -32.05
CA VAL A 598 26.92 19.16 -30.96
C VAL A 598 26.59 17.70 -31.26
N LEU A 599 26.24 17.35 -32.50
CA LEU A 599 25.99 15.97 -32.90
C LEU A 599 27.25 15.10 -32.83
N ILE A 600 28.41 15.63 -33.21
CA ILE A 600 29.70 14.94 -33.08
C ILE A 600 30.07 14.76 -31.61
N LEU A 601 29.86 15.77 -30.75
CA LEU A 601 30.09 15.65 -29.31
C LEU A 601 29.15 14.64 -28.66
N LEU A 602 27.88 14.57 -29.09
CA LEU A 602 26.92 13.55 -28.68
C LEU A 602 27.36 12.15 -29.12
N ALA A 603 27.83 12.00 -30.36
CA ALA A 603 28.32 10.72 -30.89
C ALA A 603 29.60 10.28 -30.16
N ILE A 604 30.53 11.19 -29.88
CA ILE A 604 31.74 10.91 -29.10
C ILE A 604 31.38 10.57 -27.66
N TRP A 605 30.37 11.23 -27.07
CA TRP A 605 29.87 10.93 -25.72
C TRP A 605 29.22 9.53 -25.65
N ILE A 606 28.44 9.15 -26.66
CA ILE A 606 27.87 7.81 -26.81
C ILE A 606 28.98 6.75 -26.98
N LEU A 607 30.03 7.08 -27.75
CA LEU A 607 31.15 6.17 -28.03
C LEU A 607 32.23 6.13 -26.91
N SER A 608 32.25 7.12 -26.01
CA SER A 608 33.18 7.19 -24.86
C SER A 608 32.56 6.64 -23.56
N MET A 609 31.31 6.17 -23.62
CA MET A 609 30.74 5.32 -22.57
C MET A 609 31.56 4.03 -22.52
N PRO A 610 32.12 3.63 -21.36
CA PRO A 610 32.81 2.37 -21.24
C PRO A 610 31.82 1.25 -21.60
N SER A 611 32.15 0.45 -22.62
CA SER A 611 31.51 -0.84 -22.85
C SER A 611 31.96 -1.80 -21.75
N GLY A 612 31.51 -1.55 -20.52
CA GLY A 612 31.51 -2.52 -19.45
C GLY A 612 30.42 -3.54 -19.77
N SER A 613 30.81 -4.79 -19.96
CA SER A 613 29.90 -5.92 -19.95
C SER A 613 29.22 -6.00 -18.58
N SER A 614 28.09 -5.30 -18.44
CA SER A 614 27.20 -5.45 -17.29
C SER A 614 26.44 -6.76 -17.44
N SER A 615 26.99 -7.83 -16.88
CA SER A 615 26.16 -8.89 -16.31
C SER A 615 25.49 -8.32 -15.06
N GLY A 616 24.57 -7.37 -15.24
CA GLY A 616 23.56 -7.02 -14.24
C GLY A 616 22.43 -8.05 -14.31
N PRO A 617 21.71 -8.30 -13.22
CA PRO A 617 20.64 -9.28 -13.21
C PRO A 617 19.61 -8.86 -14.27
N LYS A 618 19.28 -9.79 -15.18
CA LYS A 618 18.21 -9.60 -16.14
C LYS A 618 16.95 -9.21 -15.38
N VAL A 619 16.30 -8.16 -15.87
CA VAL A 619 14.94 -7.76 -15.52
C VAL A 619 14.09 -9.03 -15.43
N HIS A 620 13.61 -9.36 -14.24
CA HIS A 620 12.60 -10.39 -14.09
C HIS A 620 11.34 -9.87 -14.78
N ASP A 621 11.07 -10.45 -15.94
CA ASP A 621 9.78 -10.44 -16.61
C ASP A 621 8.72 -10.85 -15.57
N LEU A 622 7.80 -9.94 -15.24
CA LEU A 622 6.79 -10.11 -14.19
C LEU A 622 5.61 -11.00 -14.64
N THR A 623 5.78 -11.73 -15.74
CA THR A 623 4.83 -12.74 -16.22
C THR A 623 4.94 -14.09 -15.49
N SER A 624 5.93 -14.29 -14.60
CA SER A 624 6.04 -15.55 -13.83
C SER A 624 6.11 -15.31 -12.31
N ILE A 625 4.99 -14.94 -11.69
CA ILE A 625 4.79 -15.16 -10.25
C ILE A 625 3.96 -16.45 -10.10
N VAL A 626 4.65 -17.59 -10.18
CA VAL A 626 4.08 -18.90 -9.85
C VAL A 626 4.00 -19.00 -8.33
N ARG A 627 2.78 -18.97 -7.78
CA ARG A 627 2.49 -19.37 -6.39
C ARG A 627 2.70 -20.89 -6.29
N LYS A 628 3.66 -21.35 -5.49
CA LYS A 628 3.66 -22.73 -5.01
C LYS A 628 2.77 -22.87 -3.79
N THR A 629 1.87 -23.85 -3.82
CA THR A 629 1.01 -24.25 -2.70
C THR A 629 1.30 -25.72 -2.39
N SER A 630 2.13 -25.99 -1.38
CA SER A 630 2.21 -27.32 -0.77
C SER A 630 2.53 -27.20 0.71
N ASP A 631 1.78 -27.93 1.56
CA ASP A 631 2.34 -29.14 2.19
C ASP A 631 1.35 -29.83 3.14
N TRP A 632 1.09 -31.09 2.79
CA TRP A 632 0.68 -32.28 3.57
C TRP A 632 1.01 -33.41 2.56
N THR A 633 1.82 -34.44 2.79
CA THR A 633 2.22 -35.24 3.96
C THR A 633 3.47 -36.05 3.61
N GLY A 634 4.12 -36.65 4.61
CA GLY A 634 5.22 -37.60 4.43
C GLY A 634 4.90 -38.85 3.60
N ASP A 635 6.02 -39.48 3.25
CA ASP A 635 6.28 -40.82 2.74
C ASP A 635 5.67 -41.26 1.40
N ASP A 636 6.48 -40.98 0.38
CA ASP A 636 6.80 -41.69 -0.85
C ASP A 636 6.02 -42.97 -1.17
N GLU A 637 5.11 -42.86 -2.15
CA GLU A 637 5.12 -43.68 -3.37
C GLU A 637 4.05 -43.16 -4.36
N GLY A 638 4.48 -42.44 -5.40
CA GLY A 638 3.65 -42.14 -6.58
C GLY A 638 3.29 -40.66 -6.78
N ARG A 639 3.90 -40.02 -7.79
CA ARG A 639 3.56 -38.67 -8.28
C ARG A 639 2.05 -38.47 -8.45
N SER A 640 1.46 -37.53 -7.70
CA SER A 640 0.06 -37.09 -7.79
C SER A 640 -0.05 -35.62 -8.24
N GLU A 641 -1.24 -35.23 -8.71
CA GLU A 641 -1.59 -34.09 -9.56
C GLU A 641 -1.25 -32.68 -9.02
N SER A 642 -1.03 -31.75 -9.95
CA SER A 642 -0.33 -30.46 -9.84
C SER A 642 -0.97 -29.36 -8.96
N GLU A 643 -0.13 -28.58 -8.27
CA GLU A 643 -0.48 -27.43 -7.41
C GLU A 643 -1.31 -26.32 -8.11
N GLN A 644 -2.19 -25.66 -7.36
CA GLN A 644 -3.02 -24.53 -7.83
C GLN A 644 -2.25 -23.21 -7.80
N TRP A 645 -2.37 -22.40 -8.86
CA TRP A 645 -1.72 -21.08 -8.94
C TRP A 645 -2.51 -20.10 -9.82
N ALA A 646 -2.15 -18.81 -9.79
CA ALA A 646 -2.88 -17.75 -10.49
C ALA A 646 -1.95 -16.90 -11.37
N GLU A 647 -2.40 -16.54 -12.57
CA GLU A 647 -1.72 -15.69 -13.53
C GLU A 647 -2.57 -14.46 -13.84
N VAL A 648 -2.06 -13.26 -13.61
CA VAL A 648 -2.75 -12.02 -14.02
C VAL A 648 -2.43 -11.75 -15.48
N ILE A 649 -3.42 -11.89 -16.36
CA ILE A 649 -3.23 -11.76 -17.80
C ILE A 649 -3.58 -10.36 -18.33
N SER A 650 -4.39 -9.59 -17.60
CA SER A 650 -4.73 -8.21 -17.97
C SER A 650 -5.30 -7.41 -16.80
N TRP A 651 -5.10 -6.10 -16.87
CA TRP A 651 -5.71 -5.11 -15.97
C TRP A 651 -6.87 -4.34 -16.63
N GLU A 652 -6.98 -4.35 -17.96
CA GLU A 652 -8.07 -3.73 -18.73
C GLU A 652 -8.45 -4.65 -19.91
N PRO A 653 -9.42 -5.57 -19.74
CA PRO A 653 -10.23 -5.77 -18.52
C PRO A 653 -9.39 -6.44 -17.44
N ARG A 654 -9.77 -6.28 -16.17
CA ARG A 654 -9.17 -7.08 -15.09
C ARG A 654 -9.48 -8.56 -15.39
N ALA A 655 -8.46 -9.37 -15.62
CA ALA A 655 -8.58 -10.78 -15.98
C ALA A 655 -7.42 -11.60 -15.39
N ILE A 656 -7.77 -12.74 -14.79
CA ILE A 656 -6.87 -13.64 -14.05
C ILE A 656 -7.18 -15.08 -14.44
N VAL A 657 -6.17 -15.87 -14.77
CA VAL A 657 -6.28 -17.32 -14.97
C VAL A 657 -5.88 -18.03 -13.69
N TYR A 658 -6.70 -18.95 -13.20
CA TYR A 658 -6.40 -19.84 -12.10
C TYR A 658 -6.13 -21.24 -12.65
N HIS A 659 -4.89 -21.67 -12.55
CA HIS A 659 -4.46 -22.97 -13.04
C HIS A 659 -4.77 -24.08 -12.04
N ASN A 660 -5.17 -25.24 -12.57
CA ASN A 660 -5.60 -26.40 -11.77
C ASN A 660 -6.76 -26.09 -10.80
N PHE A 661 -7.59 -25.10 -11.12
CA PHE A 661 -8.74 -24.67 -10.33
C PHE A 661 -9.74 -25.81 -10.06
N LEU A 662 -10.00 -26.66 -11.07
CA LEU A 662 -10.75 -27.90 -10.95
C LEU A 662 -9.81 -29.11 -11.07
N SER A 663 -10.03 -30.10 -10.21
CA SER A 663 -9.45 -31.44 -10.40
C SER A 663 -10.03 -32.13 -11.63
N LYS A 664 -9.36 -33.17 -12.13
CA LYS A 664 -9.89 -33.99 -13.23
C LYS A 664 -11.23 -34.64 -12.88
N ASN A 665 -11.37 -35.09 -11.64
CA ASN A 665 -12.60 -35.69 -11.11
C ASN A 665 -13.76 -34.68 -11.10
N GLU A 666 -13.51 -33.44 -10.69
CA GLU A 666 -14.51 -32.37 -10.72
C GLU A 666 -14.95 -32.04 -12.15
N CYS A 667 -13.99 -31.97 -13.09
CA CYS A 667 -14.30 -31.78 -14.51
C CYS A 667 -15.22 -32.88 -15.04
N GLU A 668 -14.89 -34.15 -14.79
CA GLU A 668 -15.68 -35.31 -15.22
C GLU A 668 -17.06 -35.34 -14.59
N HIS A 669 -17.16 -34.99 -13.31
CA HIS A 669 -18.41 -34.93 -12.60
C HIS A 669 -19.36 -33.88 -13.20
N LEU A 670 -18.85 -32.66 -13.45
CA LEU A 670 -19.63 -31.59 -14.09
C LEU A 670 -20.10 -32.01 -15.49
N ILE A 671 -19.24 -32.63 -16.30
CA ILE A 671 -19.60 -33.14 -17.63
C ILE A 671 -20.70 -34.22 -17.52
N LYS A 672 -20.55 -35.17 -16.59
CA LYS A 672 -21.51 -36.26 -16.39
C LYS A 672 -22.88 -35.76 -15.96
N LEU A 673 -22.95 -34.76 -15.07
CA LEU A 673 -24.20 -34.13 -14.66
C LEU A 673 -24.85 -33.35 -15.81
N ALA A 674 -24.05 -32.68 -16.63
CA ALA A 674 -24.57 -31.79 -17.67
C ALA A 674 -25.03 -32.53 -18.94
N THR A 675 -24.31 -33.58 -19.35
CA THR A 675 -24.51 -34.28 -20.65
C THR A 675 -25.96 -34.71 -20.93
N PRO A 676 -26.70 -35.32 -19.98
CA PRO A 676 -28.08 -35.76 -20.23
C PRO A 676 -29.08 -34.63 -20.45
N HIS A 677 -28.71 -33.40 -20.10
CA HIS A 677 -29.60 -32.23 -20.07
C HIS A 677 -29.24 -31.14 -21.08
N MET A 678 -28.20 -31.37 -21.90
CA MET A 678 -27.75 -30.43 -22.92
C MET A 678 -28.85 -30.11 -23.94
N ARG A 679 -29.09 -28.81 -24.17
CA ARG A 679 -29.98 -28.31 -25.22
C ARG A 679 -29.31 -27.16 -25.94
N LYS A 680 -29.67 -26.93 -27.21
CA LYS A 680 -29.16 -25.79 -27.98
C LYS A 680 -29.39 -24.47 -27.22
N SER A 681 -28.33 -23.68 -27.05
CA SER A 681 -28.37 -22.41 -26.32
C SER A 681 -29.19 -21.38 -27.11
N ALA A 682 -30.14 -20.71 -26.44
CA ALA A 682 -30.92 -19.60 -26.98
C ALA A 682 -30.44 -18.28 -26.39
N VAL A 683 -30.58 -17.17 -27.14
CA VAL A 683 -30.30 -15.81 -26.65
C VAL A 683 -31.61 -15.13 -26.25
N VAL A 684 -31.58 -14.29 -25.22
CA VAL A 684 -32.75 -13.49 -24.80
C VAL A 684 -32.87 -12.26 -25.72
N ASP A 685 -34.02 -12.11 -26.36
CA ASP A 685 -34.32 -10.95 -27.21
C ASP A 685 -34.50 -9.69 -26.35
N SER A 686 -33.71 -8.64 -26.63
CA SER A 686 -33.69 -7.40 -25.83
C SER A 686 -34.98 -6.57 -25.92
N ALA A 687 -35.82 -6.78 -26.94
CA ALA A 687 -37.08 -6.06 -27.09
C ALA A 687 -38.26 -6.78 -26.42
N THR A 688 -38.18 -8.11 -26.26
CA THR A 688 -39.32 -8.94 -25.84
C THR A 688 -39.06 -9.83 -24.63
N GLY A 689 -37.81 -9.97 -24.19
CA GLY A 689 -37.40 -10.84 -23.08
C GLY A 689 -37.55 -12.35 -23.36
N LYS A 690 -37.88 -12.75 -24.60
CA LYS A 690 -38.13 -14.14 -24.99
C LYS A 690 -36.87 -14.81 -25.53
N ARG A 691 -36.74 -16.13 -25.28
CA ARG A 691 -35.65 -16.96 -25.84
C ARG A 691 -35.84 -17.12 -27.35
N LYS A 692 -34.81 -16.78 -28.14
CA LYS A 692 -34.76 -16.92 -29.60
C LYS A 692 -33.52 -17.71 -30.03
N ASP A 693 -33.69 -18.56 -31.04
CA ASP A 693 -32.57 -19.22 -31.73
C ASP A 693 -31.67 -18.15 -32.34
N SER A 694 -30.40 -18.12 -31.92
CA SER A 694 -29.44 -17.10 -32.35
C SER A 694 -28.40 -17.68 -33.29
N ARG A 695 -28.02 -16.89 -34.32
CA ARG A 695 -26.83 -17.17 -35.15
C ARG A 695 -25.53 -16.70 -34.47
N VAL A 696 -25.65 -15.98 -33.34
CA VAL A 696 -24.57 -15.31 -32.61
C VAL A 696 -23.97 -16.23 -31.53
N ARG A 697 -24.77 -17.16 -30.99
CA ARG A 697 -24.34 -18.21 -30.05
C ARG A 697 -24.82 -19.55 -30.57
N THR A 698 -23.90 -20.48 -30.82
CA THR A 698 -24.19 -21.76 -31.47
C THR A 698 -23.95 -22.98 -30.59
N SER A 699 -23.59 -22.79 -29.31
CA SER A 699 -23.38 -23.85 -28.34
C SER A 699 -24.65 -24.62 -27.95
N SER A 700 -24.43 -25.77 -27.31
CA SER A 700 -25.40 -26.41 -26.43
C SER A 700 -25.04 -26.14 -24.96
N GLY A 701 -26.03 -26.09 -24.08
CA GLY A 701 -25.78 -25.86 -22.67
C GLY A 701 -26.90 -26.33 -21.75
N THR A 702 -26.60 -26.36 -20.45
CA THR A 702 -27.56 -26.60 -19.37
C THR A 702 -27.13 -25.84 -18.11
N PHE A 703 -28.07 -25.62 -17.19
CA PHE A 703 -27.78 -25.09 -15.87
C PHE A 703 -27.81 -26.21 -14.84
N LEU A 704 -26.84 -26.20 -13.93
CA LEU A 704 -26.85 -27.01 -12.72
C LEU A 704 -27.43 -26.17 -11.59
N ALA A 705 -28.27 -26.79 -10.76
CA ALA A 705 -28.85 -26.11 -9.60
C ALA A 705 -27.76 -25.78 -8.57
N ARG A 706 -27.92 -24.66 -7.87
CA ARG A 706 -26.97 -24.28 -6.81
C ARG A 706 -26.97 -25.30 -5.69
N GLY A 707 -25.78 -25.60 -5.18
CA GLY A 707 -25.58 -26.59 -4.13
C GLY A 707 -26.17 -27.98 -4.40
N LEU A 708 -26.32 -28.36 -5.68
CA LEU A 708 -26.97 -29.61 -6.13
C LEU A 708 -26.40 -30.86 -5.45
N ASP A 709 -25.09 -30.90 -5.24
CA ASP A 709 -24.41 -31.90 -4.43
C ASP A 709 -23.19 -31.30 -3.73
N LYS A 710 -22.54 -32.13 -2.90
CA LYS A 710 -21.34 -31.77 -2.13
C LYS A 710 -20.23 -31.18 -3.01
N MET A 711 -19.98 -31.79 -4.17
CA MET A 711 -18.90 -31.35 -5.07
C MET A 711 -19.21 -30.00 -5.70
N ILE A 712 -20.46 -29.76 -6.10
CA ILE A 712 -20.89 -28.45 -6.58
C ILE A 712 -20.80 -27.39 -5.47
N GLN A 713 -21.19 -27.72 -4.24
CA GLN A 713 -21.04 -26.80 -3.09
C GLN A 713 -19.57 -26.45 -2.83
N ASP A 714 -18.67 -27.43 -2.91
CA ASP A 714 -17.24 -27.21 -2.71
C ASP A 714 -16.63 -26.35 -3.83
N ILE A 715 -17.06 -26.55 -5.09
CA ILE A 715 -16.70 -25.69 -6.22
C ILE A 715 -17.25 -24.27 -6.02
N GLU A 716 -18.53 -24.10 -5.69
CA GLU A 716 -19.15 -22.79 -5.44
C GLU A 716 -18.46 -22.02 -4.30
N LYS A 717 -18.09 -22.72 -3.24
CA LYS A 717 -17.29 -22.15 -2.14
C LYS A 717 -15.91 -21.71 -2.63
N ARG A 718 -15.23 -22.54 -3.44
CA ARG A 718 -13.94 -22.18 -4.04
C ARG A 718 -14.05 -20.96 -4.94
N ILE A 719 -15.12 -20.85 -5.72
CA ILE A 719 -15.41 -19.64 -6.52
C ILE A 719 -15.47 -18.43 -5.60
N ALA A 720 -16.26 -18.49 -4.53
CA ALA A 720 -16.39 -17.40 -3.56
C ALA A 720 -15.06 -17.03 -2.89
N ASP A 721 -14.24 -18.02 -2.53
CA ASP A 721 -12.92 -17.82 -1.94
C ASP A 721 -11.96 -17.09 -2.90
N PHE A 722 -12.07 -17.35 -4.20
CA PHE A 722 -11.21 -16.76 -5.24
C PHE A 722 -11.71 -15.40 -5.73
N THR A 723 -13.02 -15.19 -5.78
CA THR A 723 -13.62 -13.92 -6.23
C THR A 723 -13.80 -12.92 -5.10
N PHE A 724 -13.72 -13.35 -3.84
CA PHE A 724 -14.12 -12.58 -2.65
C PHE A 724 -15.58 -12.11 -2.68
N ILE A 725 -16.44 -12.87 -3.38
CA ILE A 725 -17.87 -12.58 -3.50
C ILE A 725 -18.61 -13.72 -2.81
N PRO A 726 -19.53 -13.46 -1.86
CA PRO A 726 -20.25 -14.50 -1.14
C PRO A 726 -20.98 -15.46 -2.09
N VAL A 727 -21.05 -16.74 -1.72
CA VAL A 727 -21.68 -17.79 -2.54
C VAL A 727 -23.12 -17.43 -2.91
N GLU A 728 -23.83 -16.71 -2.02
CA GLU A 728 -25.20 -16.22 -2.18
C GLU A 728 -25.38 -15.34 -3.42
N ASN A 729 -24.34 -14.62 -3.84
CA ASN A 729 -24.36 -13.72 -4.99
C ASN A 729 -24.07 -14.45 -6.32
N GLY A 730 -23.71 -15.73 -6.29
CA GLY A 730 -23.44 -16.53 -7.49
C GLY A 730 -24.72 -17.00 -8.20
N GLU A 731 -24.66 -17.03 -9.53
CA GLU A 731 -25.62 -17.74 -10.38
C GLU A 731 -25.35 -19.26 -10.33
N GLY A 732 -26.35 -20.08 -10.67
CA GLY A 732 -26.11 -21.52 -10.85
C GLY A 732 -25.16 -21.81 -12.02
N LEU A 733 -24.31 -22.83 -11.88
CA LEU A 733 -23.30 -23.15 -12.89
C LEU A 733 -23.93 -23.42 -14.26
N GLN A 734 -23.53 -22.64 -15.26
CA GLN A 734 -23.92 -22.87 -16.65
C GLN A 734 -22.82 -23.69 -17.36
N VAL A 735 -23.14 -24.93 -17.74
CA VAL A 735 -22.22 -25.77 -18.51
C VAL A 735 -22.52 -25.63 -19.99
N LEU A 736 -21.48 -25.37 -20.78
CA LEU A 736 -21.55 -25.12 -22.22
C LEU A 736 -20.67 -26.09 -22.99
N HIS A 737 -21.15 -26.52 -24.16
CA HIS A 737 -20.44 -27.37 -25.09
C HIS A 737 -20.50 -26.77 -26.49
N TYR A 738 -19.33 -26.63 -27.11
CA TYR A 738 -19.14 -26.12 -28.45
C TYR A 738 -18.54 -27.23 -29.33
N GLU A 739 -19.20 -27.55 -30.43
CA GLU A 739 -18.63 -28.44 -31.46
C GLU A 739 -17.69 -27.66 -32.38
N VAL A 740 -16.89 -28.37 -33.18
CA VAL A 740 -16.02 -27.76 -34.20
C VAL A 740 -16.82 -26.82 -35.10
N GLY A 741 -16.37 -25.57 -35.19
CA GLY A 741 -17.03 -24.50 -35.95
C GLY A 741 -18.14 -23.76 -35.22
N GLN A 742 -18.51 -24.15 -34.01
CA GLN A 742 -19.40 -23.37 -33.14
C GLN A 742 -18.61 -22.29 -32.40
N LYS A 743 -19.31 -21.20 -32.07
CA LYS A 743 -18.75 -20.03 -31.39
C LYS A 743 -19.82 -19.23 -30.66
N TYR A 744 -19.34 -18.29 -29.85
CA TYR A 744 -20.07 -17.11 -29.43
C TYR A 744 -19.39 -15.88 -30.05
N GLU A 745 -20.14 -15.01 -30.72
CA GLU A 745 -19.57 -13.72 -31.13
C GLU A 745 -19.27 -12.83 -29.90
N PRO A 746 -18.35 -11.86 -30.04
CA PRO A 746 -18.04 -10.92 -28.97
C PRO A 746 -19.28 -10.24 -28.37
N HIS A 747 -19.40 -10.31 -27.05
CA HIS A 747 -20.53 -9.80 -26.28
C HIS A 747 -20.08 -9.30 -24.90
N PHE A 748 -21.01 -8.65 -24.20
CA PHE A 748 -20.84 -8.24 -22.82
C PHE A 748 -21.68 -9.12 -21.91
N ASP A 749 -21.16 -9.33 -20.71
CA ASP A 749 -21.85 -10.07 -19.65
C ASP A 749 -22.69 -9.17 -18.72
N TYR A 750 -22.78 -7.88 -19.05
CA TYR A 750 -23.64 -6.90 -18.40
C TYR A 750 -24.80 -6.47 -19.30
N PHE A 751 -25.88 -5.97 -18.70
CA PHE A 751 -27.04 -5.46 -19.42
C PHE A 751 -26.87 -3.98 -19.76
N LEU A 752 -27.27 -3.62 -20.98
CA LEU A 752 -27.39 -2.22 -21.42
C LEU A 752 -28.83 -1.68 -21.28
N ASP A 753 -29.80 -2.56 -21.01
CA ASP A 753 -31.21 -2.21 -20.89
C ASP A 753 -31.68 -2.14 -19.44
N GLU A 754 -32.60 -1.21 -19.16
CA GLU A 754 -33.16 -0.99 -17.81
C GLU A 754 -34.00 -2.17 -17.31
N TYR A 755 -34.63 -2.94 -18.22
CA TYR A 755 -35.54 -4.01 -17.85
C TYR A 755 -34.80 -5.18 -17.19
N ASN A 756 -33.74 -5.68 -17.82
CA ASN A 756 -32.95 -6.78 -17.28
C ASN A 756 -32.12 -6.33 -16.06
N THR A 757 -31.57 -5.11 -16.11
CA THR A 757 -30.84 -4.52 -14.97
C THR A 757 -31.70 -4.43 -13.71
N LYS A 758 -32.97 -4.05 -13.84
CA LYS A 758 -33.90 -3.93 -12.69
C LYS A 758 -34.32 -5.28 -12.10
N ASN A 759 -34.37 -6.33 -12.92
CA ASN A 759 -34.89 -7.64 -12.49
C ASN A 759 -33.80 -8.63 -12.04
N GLY A 760 -32.54 -8.46 -12.47
CA GLY A 760 -31.44 -9.36 -12.14
C GLY A 760 -30.16 -8.68 -11.64
N GLY A 761 -30.06 -7.35 -11.67
CA GLY A 761 -28.82 -6.62 -11.40
C GLY A 761 -27.81 -6.72 -12.56
N GLN A 762 -26.59 -6.22 -12.32
CA GLN A 762 -25.47 -6.37 -13.25
C GLN A 762 -24.57 -7.54 -12.83
N ARG A 763 -24.11 -8.36 -13.79
CA ARG A 763 -23.06 -9.35 -13.52
C ARG A 763 -21.73 -8.62 -13.37
N MET A 764 -21.20 -8.56 -12.15
CA MET A 764 -19.94 -7.85 -11.87
C MET A 764 -18.71 -8.59 -12.38
N ALA A 765 -18.72 -9.93 -12.28
CA ALA A 765 -17.60 -10.79 -12.64
C ALA A 765 -18.09 -12.10 -13.25
N THR A 766 -17.28 -12.68 -14.13
CA THR A 766 -17.53 -13.95 -14.80
C THR A 766 -16.33 -14.87 -14.61
N LEU A 767 -16.60 -16.09 -14.14
CA LEU A 767 -15.61 -17.16 -14.02
C LEU A 767 -15.93 -18.26 -15.03
N LEU A 768 -15.08 -18.42 -16.03
CA LEU A 768 -15.16 -19.50 -17.01
C LEU A 768 -14.25 -20.65 -16.57
N MET A 769 -14.81 -21.83 -16.33
CA MET A 769 -14.03 -23.02 -15.98
C MET A 769 -13.94 -23.97 -17.18
N TYR A 770 -12.72 -24.36 -17.56
CA TYR A 770 -12.50 -25.21 -18.73
C TYR A 770 -12.52 -26.68 -18.34
N LEU A 771 -13.50 -27.43 -18.87
CA LEU A 771 -13.72 -28.84 -18.51
C LEU A 771 -12.99 -29.84 -19.43
N SER A 772 -12.40 -29.37 -20.52
CA SER A 772 -11.73 -30.18 -21.54
C SER A 772 -10.54 -29.45 -22.16
N ASP A 773 -9.49 -30.18 -22.50
CA ASP A 773 -8.39 -29.68 -23.31
C ASP A 773 -8.82 -29.61 -24.78
N VAL A 774 -8.39 -28.58 -25.50
CA VAL A 774 -8.68 -28.38 -26.93
C VAL A 774 -7.36 -28.21 -27.68
N GLU A 775 -7.18 -28.98 -28.76
CA GLU A 775 -5.95 -28.93 -29.57
C GLU A 775 -5.80 -27.56 -30.26
N GLU A 776 -6.87 -27.10 -30.93
CA GLU A 776 -6.94 -25.85 -31.69
C GLU A 776 -8.31 -25.17 -31.50
N GLY A 777 -8.30 -23.84 -31.34
CA GLY A 777 -9.52 -23.05 -31.13
C GLY A 777 -10.03 -23.07 -29.68
N GLY A 778 -11.23 -22.53 -29.48
CA GLY A 778 -11.91 -22.49 -28.18
C GLY A 778 -11.38 -21.42 -27.22
N GLU A 779 -10.53 -20.51 -27.70
CA GLU A 779 -9.98 -19.41 -26.91
C GLU A 779 -11.08 -18.43 -26.49
N THR A 780 -10.99 -17.92 -25.27
CA THR A 780 -11.76 -16.72 -24.88
C THR A 780 -10.97 -15.50 -25.30
N VAL A 781 -11.54 -14.67 -26.20
CA VAL A 781 -10.84 -13.52 -26.79
C VAL A 781 -11.41 -12.21 -26.28
N PHE A 782 -10.57 -11.32 -25.76
CA PHE A 782 -10.90 -9.95 -25.37
C PHE A 782 -10.38 -8.96 -26.44
N PRO A 783 -11.17 -8.66 -27.49
CA PRO A 783 -10.74 -7.79 -28.60
C PRO A 783 -10.44 -6.34 -28.19
N ASN A 784 -11.04 -5.87 -27.09
CA ASN A 784 -10.88 -4.49 -26.61
C ASN A 784 -9.87 -4.36 -25.46
N ALA A 785 -9.16 -5.44 -25.10
CA ALA A 785 -8.17 -5.40 -24.05
C ALA A 785 -7.00 -4.47 -24.42
N LYS A 786 -6.45 -3.75 -23.44
CA LYS A 786 -5.33 -2.83 -23.67
C LYS A 786 -3.98 -3.49 -23.38
N GLY A 787 -3.12 -3.54 -24.39
CA GLY A 787 -1.76 -4.06 -24.27
C GLY A 787 -1.19 -4.47 -25.63
N ASN A 788 0.13 -4.68 -25.71
CA ASN A 788 0.75 -5.24 -26.92
C ASN A 788 0.89 -6.76 -26.76
N PHE A 789 -0.14 -7.50 -27.16
CA PHE A 789 -0.21 -8.96 -26.97
C PHE A 789 0.45 -9.76 -28.11
N SER A 790 0.83 -9.10 -29.19
CA SER A 790 1.48 -9.71 -30.36
C SER A 790 2.90 -10.20 -30.13
N ASP A 791 3.54 -9.73 -29.05
CA ASP A 791 4.95 -10.03 -28.75
C ASP A 791 5.10 -11.21 -27.77
N GLY A 792 3.98 -11.81 -27.34
CA GLY A 792 3.97 -12.95 -26.42
C GLY A 792 4.43 -14.25 -27.09
N PRO A 793 5.18 -15.12 -26.39
CA PRO A 793 5.73 -16.35 -26.98
C PRO A 793 4.67 -17.38 -27.43
N TRP A 794 3.42 -17.23 -26.98
CA TRP A 794 2.26 -18.05 -27.37
C TRP A 794 1.42 -17.46 -28.51
N TRP A 795 1.76 -16.26 -29.01
CA TRP A 795 0.96 -15.58 -30.05
C TRP A 795 0.83 -16.40 -31.33
N ASP A 796 1.92 -17.06 -31.76
CA ASP A 796 1.94 -17.85 -32.98
C ASP A 796 1.07 -19.12 -32.89
N GLU A 797 0.84 -19.62 -31.67
CA GLU A 797 0.04 -20.82 -31.38
C GLU A 797 -1.48 -20.55 -31.32
N LEU A 798 -1.90 -19.28 -31.36
CA LEU A 798 -3.30 -18.88 -31.35
C LEU A 798 -3.94 -19.06 -32.74
N SER A 799 -5.22 -19.42 -32.75
CA SER A 799 -6.05 -19.40 -33.95
C SER A 799 -6.18 -17.98 -34.54
N ASP A 800 -6.60 -17.88 -35.81
CA ASP A 800 -6.85 -16.59 -36.46
C ASP A 800 -7.89 -15.73 -35.71
N CYS A 801 -8.82 -16.36 -34.98
CA CYS A 801 -9.73 -15.63 -34.09
C CYS A 801 -9.07 -15.22 -32.77
N GLY A 802 -8.20 -16.05 -32.20
CA GLY A 802 -7.41 -15.74 -31.01
C GLY A 802 -6.44 -14.56 -31.20
N LYS A 803 -6.00 -14.30 -32.43
CA LYS A 803 -5.09 -13.17 -32.75
C LYS A 803 -5.77 -11.79 -32.81
N LYS A 804 -7.02 -11.67 -32.37
CA LYS A 804 -7.81 -10.42 -32.42
C LYS A 804 -7.74 -9.56 -31.16
N GLY A 805 -7.04 -10.02 -30.12
CA GLY A 805 -6.91 -9.32 -28.84
C GLY A 805 -6.13 -10.17 -27.83
N LEU A 806 -6.32 -9.87 -26.54
CA LEU A 806 -5.86 -10.76 -25.47
C LEU A 806 -6.67 -12.06 -25.52
N SER A 807 -6.00 -13.21 -25.54
CA SER A 807 -6.66 -14.50 -25.67
C SER A 807 -6.19 -15.49 -24.63
N VAL A 808 -7.12 -16.31 -24.15
CA VAL A 808 -6.87 -17.37 -23.17
C VAL A 808 -7.23 -18.70 -23.80
N LYS A 809 -6.25 -19.59 -23.94
CA LYS A 809 -6.47 -20.94 -24.46
C LYS A 809 -7.13 -21.82 -23.38
N PRO A 810 -8.17 -22.60 -23.72
CA PRO A 810 -8.80 -23.50 -22.77
C PRO A 810 -7.85 -24.65 -22.41
N LYS A 811 -7.64 -24.86 -21.12
CA LYS A 811 -6.91 -26.00 -20.58
C LYS A 811 -7.74 -26.64 -19.47
N ARG A 812 -7.93 -27.95 -19.54
CA ARG A 812 -8.77 -28.67 -18.58
C ARG A 812 -8.30 -28.42 -17.16
N GLY A 813 -9.23 -28.03 -16.30
CA GLY A 813 -8.97 -27.72 -14.91
C GLY A 813 -8.69 -26.25 -14.64
N ASP A 814 -8.33 -25.45 -15.65
CA ASP A 814 -8.06 -24.03 -15.46
C ASP A 814 -9.39 -23.23 -15.43
N ALA A 815 -9.36 -22.07 -14.78
CA ALA A 815 -10.48 -21.14 -14.72
C ALA A 815 -10.05 -19.71 -15.04
N LEU A 816 -10.77 -19.02 -15.92
CA LEU A 816 -10.55 -17.62 -16.26
C LEU A 816 -11.59 -16.74 -15.54
N LEU A 817 -11.12 -15.87 -14.65
CA LEU A 817 -11.91 -14.85 -13.98
C LEU A 817 -11.70 -13.49 -14.65
N PHE A 818 -12.76 -12.81 -15.04
CA PHE A 818 -12.68 -11.42 -15.49
C PHE A 818 -13.86 -10.59 -14.98
N TRP A 819 -13.67 -9.27 -14.95
CA TRP A 819 -14.67 -8.33 -14.45
C TRP A 819 -15.31 -7.52 -15.58
N SER A 820 -16.63 -7.49 -15.55
CA SER A 820 -17.50 -6.72 -16.44
C SER A 820 -17.63 -5.25 -16.01
N MET A 821 -17.15 -4.94 -14.80
CA MET A 821 -17.26 -3.64 -14.17
C MET A 821 -15.92 -3.23 -13.57
N ARG A 822 -15.62 -1.93 -13.62
CA ARG A 822 -14.48 -1.32 -12.96
C ARG A 822 -14.72 -1.19 -11.46
N PRO A 823 -13.68 -0.97 -10.64
CA PRO A 823 -13.83 -0.80 -9.19
C PRO A 823 -14.78 0.33 -8.77
N ASP A 824 -14.99 1.33 -9.63
CA ASP A 824 -15.97 2.42 -9.44
C ASP A 824 -17.41 2.04 -9.81
N ALA A 825 -17.67 0.75 -10.07
CA ALA A 825 -18.92 0.18 -10.55
C ALA A 825 -19.40 0.71 -11.92
N THR A 826 -18.51 1.33 -12.72
CA THR A 826 -18.81 1.63 -14.12
C THR A 826 -18.61 0.39 -14.99
N LEU A 827 -19.39 0.28 -16.07
CA LEU A 827 -19.29 -0.84 -17.02
C LEU A 827 -17.95 -0.78 -17.78
N ASP A 828 -17.22 -1.89 -17.83
CA ASP A 828 -15.93 -1.94 -18.50
C ASP A 828 -16.09 -2.35 -19.97
N GLN A 829 -15.88 -1.40 -20.89
CA GLN A 829 -15.93 -1.66 -22.34
C GLN A 829 -14.81 -2.60 -22.82
N SER A 830 -13.71 -2.72 -22.08
CA SER A 830 -12.63 -3.66 -22.39
C SER A 830 -13.01 -5.12 -22.09
N SER A 831 -14.06 -5.36 -21.29
CA SER A 831 -14.58 -6.70 -20.95
C SER A 831 -15.36 -7.39 -22.09
N LEU A 832 -15.45 -6.76 -23.26
CA LEU A 832 -16.01 -7.40 -24.46
C LEU A 832 -15.23 -8.68 -24.71
N HIS A 833 -15.92 -9.81 -24.77
CA HIS A 833 -15.30 -11.13 -24.96
C HIS A 833 -16.16 -12.04 -25.81
N GLY A 834 -15.54 -13.04 -26.46
CA GLY A 834 -16.24 -14.01 -27.32
C GLY A 834 -15.51 -15.33 -27.42
#